data_AF-A0A2D6HGT5-F1
#
_entry.id   AF-A0A2D6HGT5-F1
#
_cell.length_a   1.000
_cell.length_b   1.000
_cell.length_c   1.000
_cell.angle_alpha   90.00
_cell.angle_beta   90.00
_cell.angle_gamma   90.00
#
_symmetry.space_group_name_H-M   'P 1'
#
loop_
_entity.id
_entity.type
_entity.pdbx_description
1 polymer ?
#
loop_
_entity_poly.entity_id
_entity_poly.type
_entity_poly.pdbx_seq_one_letter_code
_entity_poly.pdbx_strand_id
1 'polypeptide(L)'
;MHQSHHLAHRPVLHSLLIAGLVSAMGAQAGAQGSDDCASAPTIAGPGLHAVDTNGATGPDADPSCGNMGSDVWFEWTATDTGTALLEMCDANYDCVLALWDGAGCPTQVVACNDDSCGLQSVVDATVVAGNTYMIQVGGYNGATGTGTLSVSVAAPPANDDCASAEPITGEGVFAFDCSSATTDGAPDAGCGPIGKDVWFVWTAPWDGATTMTTCNLASWDTQLAVYPWQGCPEGSALTCNDDACGLRSRMAFFAAAGTDYLIRIGSFNGGTAGPGALEISQGGSATDCNNPPPGPDVIVGNISDTLQWGTVGDITGYSIGATACNVGDSTMPWEGDTNHHPVIGQNLYRLQHGRFEQVGMSWVKHGFASATEDYCCPCIPPGSGQIMGVGCADTYWAGLNGDQGGWGVGGLGPRSEINPVTGDFPFPYGTMGQTGDAIYKRLQVHNDDLDPDLNVGATYFAEVQYVNPDDAAAGHGNNNTSWRPAVQGGFVNGGWPLVLTDYTRATQPAIHAWQEADPLVTLEPADVPGDGRFFVGSRATSNGDGTWHYEIAVHNLTSARAADGLRLQLPRGASVSGAEFHGVAHHSGEPFDTQDWDIHVGADSIEWTVAVPSGAPGQPEPNALRWGTTFTFRFDADVVPVDGTLDLDLFAPGGAGEPDEVHVRAQVPGTGCAVSTYCTALANSSGAPAAISYTGSASIAANDFVLQVRALPLNQPGIFYYGAGQTKVPFGNGNRCVSPGGVGLFRLPPLDTGSSGQASHALDNTNPPVPAGQLIAGDTRHFQFWFRDPDGGGAGFNLSDALTVTFCP
;
A
#
# COMPACT_ATOMS: atom_id res chain seq x y z
N MET A 1 -38.83 50.81 22.69
CA MET A 1 -38.28 51.57 23.84
C MET A 1 -36.81 51.83 23.49
N HIS A 2 -36.42 53.01 22.98
CA HIS A 2 -36.02 54.21 23.77
C HIS A 2 -35.02 53.85 24.88
N GLN A 3 -33.87 54.49 25.12
CA GLN A 3 -33.14 55.72 24.72
C GLN A 3 -31.78 55.53 25.45
N SER A 4 -30.59 55.70 24.85
CA SER A 4 -29.82 56.92 24.62
C SER A 4 -29.34 57.74 25.86
N HIS A 5 -28.06 58.16 25.80
CA HIS A 5 -27.41 59.35 26.40
C HIS A 5 -27.06 59.33 27.92
N HIS A 6 -26.02 59.97 28.48
CA HIS A 6 -24.89 60.82 28.02
C HIS A 6 -24.03 61.25 29.24
N LEU A 7 -22.75 61.60 29.01
CA LEU A 7 -21.95 62.75 29.56
C LEU A 7 -21.66 62.79 31.08
N ALA A 8 -20.59 63.41 31.64
CA ALA A 8 -19.66 64.48 31.25
C ALA A 8 -18.34 64.32 32.07
N HIS A 9 -17.16 64.85 31.71
CA HIS A 9 -16.81 66.28 31.83
C HIS A 9 -15.44 66.62 31.18
N ARG A 10 -15.40 67.76 30.48
CA ARG A 10 -14.24 68.66 30.18
C ARG A 10 -14.21 69.80 31.24
N PRO A 11 -13.23 70.74 31.36
CA PRO A 11 -12.31 71.34 30.35
C PRO A 11 -10.85 71.62 30.88
N VAL A 12 -9.87 72.16 30.15
CA VAL A 12 -9.61 73.59 29.84
C VAL A 12 -8.53 73.73 28.75
N LEU A 13 -8.79 74.65 27.80
CA LEU A 13 -7.90 75.19 26.76
C LEU A 13 -7.08 76.38 27.31
N HIS A 14 -5.87 76.66 26.79
CA HIS A 14 -5.52 77.96 26.18
C HIS A 14 -4.18 77.88 25.42
N SER A 15 -4.22 78.47 24.22
CA SER A 15 -3.25 78.47 23.13
C SER A 15 -2.10 79.47 23.33
N LEU A 16 -0.96 79.24 22.67
CA LEU A 16 -0.13 80.32 22.11
C LEU A 16 0.60 79.82 20.84
N LEU A 17 0.32 80.47 19.70
CA LEU A 17 1.07 80.34 18.44
C LEU A 17 2.29 81.27 18.49
N ILE A 18 3.49 80.75 18.20
CA ILE A 18 4.62 81.53 17.70
C ILE A 18 5.19 80.77 16.50
N ALA A 19 5.14 81.41 15.33
CA ALA A 19 5.83 80.96 14.13
C ALA A 19 7.33 81.28 14.27
N GLY A 20 8.17 80.26 14.10
CA GLY A 20 9.62 80.41 13.95
C GLY A 20 10.12 79.36 12.96
N LEU A 21 10.57 79.81 11.79
CA LEU A 21 11.39 79.01 10.88
C LEU A 21 12.66 78.58 11.64
N VAL A 22 12.87 77.27 11.79
CA VAL A 22 14.20 76.69 11.97
C VAL A 22 14.30 75.45 11.08
N SER A 23 15.40 75.42 10.35
CA SER A 23 15.78 74.51 9.28
C SER A 23 15.53 73.03 9.53
N ALA A 24 15.19 72.34 8.45
CA ALA A 24 15.30 70.89 8.35
C ALA A 24 16.70 70.43 8.78
N MET A 25 16.73 69.54 9.77
CA MET A 25 17.74 68.49 9.89
C MET A 25 16.95 67.19 9.96
N GLY A 26 16.97 66.45 8.85
CA GLY A 26 16.45 65.09 8.82
C GLY A 26 17.29 64.23 9.77
N ALA A 27 16.64 63.67 10.79
CA ALA A 27 17.16 62.51 11.48
C ALA A 27 16.46 61.30 10.88
N GLN A 28 17.05 60.74 9.84
CA GLN A 28 16.73 59.42 9.32
C GLN A 28 18.09 58.78 9.01
N ALA A 29 18.77 58.31 10.06
CA ALA A 29 20.09 57.70 9.96
C ALA A 29 20.29 56.71 11.12
N GLY A 30 19.98 55.46 10.85
CA GLY A 30 20.21 54.27 11.66
C GLY A 30 19.60 53.13 10.86
N ALA A 31 20.33 52.25 10.19
CA ALA A 31 21.75 51.91 10.22
C ALA A 31 22.25 51.74 8.76
N GLN A 32 23.54 51.98 8.50
CA GLN A 32 24.23 51.59 7.25
C GLN A 32 25.37 50.60 7.56
N GLY A 33 25.34 49.95 8.72
CA GLY A 33 26.46 49.18 9.28
C GLY A 33 27.63 50.08 9.69
N SER A 34 28.63 49.51 10.37
CA SER A 34 29.93 50.17 10.60
C SER A 34 31.03 49.41 9.90
N ASP A 35 32.03 50.15 9.40
CA ASP A 35 33.25 49.61 8.79
C ASP A 35 34.22 48.99 9.81
N ASP A 36 33.93 49.09 11.11
CA ASP A 36 34.72 48.52 12.19
C ASP A 36 33.79 47.76 13.15
N CYS A 37 34.02 46.46 13.30
CA CYS A 37 33.29 45.58 14.23
C CYS A 37 33.21 46.12 15.66
N ALA A 38 34.22 46.85 16.15
CA ALA A 38 34.23 47.43 17.50
C ALA A 38 33.23 48.59 17.68
N SER A 39 32.69 49.12 16.58
CA SER A 39 31.80 50.29 16.56
C SER A 39 30.48 50.02 15.85
N ALA A 40 30.13 48.74 15.65
CA ALA A 40 28.93 48.34 14.95
C ALA A 40 27.67 48.96 15.57
N PRO A 41 26.78 49.59 14.77
CA PRO A 41 25.51 50.07 15.27
C PRO A 41 24.63 48.90 15.71
N THR A 42 23.97 49.05 16.86
CA THR A 42 22.98 48.09 17.32
C THR A 42 21.72 48.16 16.44
N ILE A 43 21.26 47.03 15.95
CA ILE A 43 19.95 46.87 15.31
C ILE A 43 18.96 46.25 16.29
N ALA A 44 17.74 46.80 16.32
CA ALA A 44 16.72 46.44 17.31
C ALA A 44 15.78 45.34 16.77
N GLY A 45 15.92 44.12 17.30
CA GLY A 45 15.01 43.00 17.05
C GLY A 45 14.86 42.60 15.57
N PRO A 46 13.87 41.76 15.24
CA PRO A 46 13.54 41.42 13.86
C PRO A 46 13.15 42.64 13.04
N GLY A 47 13.52 42.68 11.76
CA GLY A 47 13.22 43.81 10.89
C GLY A 47 14.05 43.87 9.62
N LEU A 48 13.82 44.94 8.85
CA LEU A 48 14.57 45.27 7.65
C LEU A 48 15.56 46.40 7.97
N HIS A 49 16.83 46.19 7.64
CA HIS A 49 17.91 47.12 7.92
C HIS A 49 18.66 47.44 6.63
N ALA A 50 18.82 48.72 6.31
CA ALA A 50 19.56 49.12 5.13
C ALA A 50 21.05 48.76 5.27
N VAL A 51 21.65 48.28 4.20
CA VAL A 51 23.07 47.95 4.11
C VAL A 51 23.67 48.72 2.93
N ASP A 52 24.83 49.32 3.16
CA ASP A 52 25.62 49.99 2.12
C ASP A 52 27.10 49.70 2.38
N THR A 53 27.70 48.88 1.52
CA THR A 53 29.13 48.54 1.59
C THR A 53 30.00 49.46 0.72
N ASN A 54 29.43 50.50 0.08
CA ASN A 54 30.21 51.41 -0.75
C ASN A 54 31.21 52.21 0.09
N GLY A 55 32.49 51.94 -0.12
CA GLY A 55 33.58 52.63 0.59
C GLY A 55 33.95 51.98 1.93
N ALA A 56 33.36 50.83 2.26
CA ALA A 56 33.83 49.97 3.34
C ALA A 56 35.24 49.41 3.03
N THR A 57 35.99 49.13 4.07
CA THR A 57 37.29 48.47 4.09
C THR A 57 37.14 47.07 4.71
N GLY A 58 38.20 46.44 5.21
CA GLY A 58 38.16 45.05 5.67
C GLY A 58 38.42 43.96 4.60
N PRO A 59 38.23 42.67 4.93
CA PRO A 59 37.45 42.19 6.07
C PRO A 59 38.15 42.38 7.41
N ASP A 60 37.40 42.81 8.43
CA ASP A 60 37.90 42.87 9.82
C ASP A 60 38.02 41.46 10.43
N ALA A 61 37.17 40.53 9.98
CA ALA A 61 37.23 39.12 10.30
C ALA A 61 36.84 38.28 9.07
N ASP A 62 37.50 37.14 8.86
CA ASP A 62 37.19 36.27 7.73
C ASP A 62 36.30 35.10 8.20
N PRO A 63 35.03 35.01 7.77
CA PRO A 63 34.14 33.93 8.14
C PRO A 63 34.40 32.63 7.36
N SER A 64 35.35 32.60 6.41
CA SER A 64 35.84 31.45 5.65
C SER A 64 34.89 30.79 4.64
N CYS A 65 33.60 31.12 4.64
CA CYS A 65 32.61 30.62 3.68
C CYS A 65 32.52 31.40 2.36
N GLY A 66 33.30 32.48 2.23
CA GLY A 66 33.41 33.29 1.01
C GLY A 66 34.63 34.19 1.13
N ASN A 67 35.28 34.56 0.02
CA ASN A 67 36.43 35.46 0.05
C ASN A 67 35.95 36.91 0.28
N MET A 68 35.46 37.17 1.49
CA MET A 68 34.75 38.39 1.87
C MET A 68 35.71 39.58 1.91
N GLY A 69 35.24 40.74 1.45
CA GLY A 69 35.87 42.03 1.72
C GLY A 69 34.86 43.17 1.59
N SER A 70 35.29 44.40 1.93
CA SER A 70 34.40 45.57 1.98
C SER A 70 33.16 45.30 2.87
N ASP A 71 33.41 44.92 4.12
CA ASP A 71 32.39 44.47 5.05
C ASP A 71 31.86 45.60 5.93
N VAL A 72 30.62 45.43 6.37
CA VAL A 72 30.02 46.26 7.42
C VAL A 72 29.40 45.38 8.49
N TRP A 73 29.41 45.88 9.71
CA TRP A 73 29.02 45.15 10.90
C TRP A 73 27.77 45.75 11.55
N PHE A 74 26.94 44.88 12.10
CA PHE A 74 25.80 45.22 12.95
C PHE A 74 25.90 44.43 14.26
N GLU A 75 25.63 45.09 15.39
CA GLU A 75 25.44 44.40 16.66
C GLU A 75 23.95 44.07 16.80
N TRP A 76 23.64 42.81 17.14
CA TRP A 76 22.27 42.35 17.25
C TRP A 76 22.07 41.53 18.52
N THR A 77 21.10 41.90 19.34
CA THR A 77 20.65 41.08 20.47
C THR A 77 19.40 40.31 20.06
N ALA A 78 19.47 38.98 20.09
CA ALA A 78 18.32 38.14 19.77
C ALA A 78 17.20 38.41 20.78
N THR A 79 15.99 38.73 20.29
CA THR A 79 14.83 38.99 21.16
C THR A 79 14.16 37.70 21.61
N ASP A 80 14.32 36.64 20.82
CA ASP A 80 13.67 35.35 20.97
C ASP A 80 14.71 34.24 20.81
N THR A 81 14.48 33.10 21.49
CA THR A 81 15.26 31.88 21.27
C THR A 81 14.63 31.13 20.12
N GLY A 82 15.44 30.68 19.16
CA GLY A 82 14.95 29.94 18.00
C GLY A 82 15.90 30.01 16.82
N THR A 83 15.39 29.80 15.61
CA THR A 83 16.18 29.85 14.39
C THR A 83 16.13 31.26 13.80
N ALA A 84 17.27 31.96 13.85
CA ALA A 84 17.46 33.24 13.18
C ALA A 84 17.67 33.02 11.69
N LEU A 85 16.95 33.76 10.86
CA LEU A 85 17.10 33.81 9.41
C LEU A 85 17.53 35.23 9.01
N LEU A 86 18.72 35.32 8.42
CA LEU A 86 19.34 36.55 7.94
C LEU A 86 19.41 36.49 6.42
N GLU A 87 18.84 37.47 5.72
CA GLU A 87 18.79 37.47 4.26
C GLU A 87 19.26 38.79 3.66
N MET A 88 19.99 38.67 2.54
CA MET A 88 20.45 39.79 1.70
C MET A 88 20.03 39.63 0.23
N CYS A 89 18.94 38.89 -0.04
CA CYS A 89 18.55 38.48 -1.40
C CYS A 89 18.14 39.63 -2.33
N ASP A 90 17.97 40.86 -1.81
CA ASP A 90 17.69 42.06 -2.60
C ASP A 90 18.94 42.90 -2.91
N ALA A 91 20.12 42.48 -2.44
CA ALA A 91 21.37 43.19 -2.67
C ALA A 91 21.71 43.27 -4.16
N ASN A 92 22.24 44.42 -4.59
CA ASN A 92 22.63 44.64 -5.98
C ASN A 92 24.10 44.25 -6.28
N TYR A 93 24.73 43.49 -5.39
CA TYR A 93 26.12 43.05 -5.48
C TYR A 93 26.25 41.62 -4.96
N ASP A 94 27.37 40.99 -5.33
CA ASP A 94 27.76 39.66 -4.86
C ASP A 94 28.12 39.74 -3.37
N CYS A 95 27.20 39.33 -2.48
CA CYS A 95 27.34 39.55 -1.05
C CYS A 95 27.76 38.27 -0.33
N VAL A 96 28.43 38.43 0.80
CA VAL A 96 28.73 37.35 1.76
C VAL A 96 28.11 37.76 3.10
N LEU A 97 27.50 36.82 3.82
CA LEU A 97 26.81 37.06 5.09
C LEU A 97 27.31 36.11 6.18
N ALA A 98 27.60 36.63 7.37
CA ALA A 98 28.02 35.83 8.51
C ALA A 98 27.37 36.30 9.82
N LEU A 99 27.04 35.33 10.68
CA LEU A 99 26.61 35.54 12.06
C LEU A 99 27.72 35.06 13.01
N TRP A 100 28.06 35.89 13.98
CA TRP A 100 29.13 35.63 14.95
C TRP A 100 28.60 35.68 16.38
N ASP A 101 29.14 34.83 17.25
CA ASP A 101 28.76 34.78 18.67
C ASP A 101 29.55 35.79 19.50
N GLY A 102 28.86 36.64 20.27
CA GLY A 102 29.44 37.69 21.09
C GLY A 102 29.29 39.11 20.53
N ALA A 103 29.90 40.08 21.21
CA ALA A 103 29.85 41.51 20.87
C ALA A 103 31.23 42.06 20.49
N GLY A 104 31.26 43.19 19.79
CA GLY A 104 32.50 43.83 19.32
C GLY A 104 33.11 43.09 18.13
N CYS A 105 34.35 42.62 18.25
CA CYS A 105 35.05 41.88 17.20
C CYS A 105 35.21 40.40 17.59
N PRO A 106 34.15 39.59 17.47
CA PRO A 106 34.15 38.18 17.86
C PRO A 106 35.01 37.34 16.91
N THR A 107 35.45 36.17 17.40
CA THR A 107 36.25 35.22 16.61
C THR A 107 35.54 33.91 16.32
N GLN A 108 34.32 33.72 16.81
CA GLN A 108 33.53 32.50 16.66
C GLN A 108 32.38 32.75 15.68
N VAL A 109 32.51 32.20 14.48
CA VAL A 109 31.43 32.16 13.49
C VAL A 109 30.39 31.15 13.96
N VAL A 110 29.13 31.55 13.98
CA VAL A 110 27.98 30.66 14.23
C VAL A 110 27.58 29.99 12.91
N ALA A 111 27.35 30.79 11.88
CA ALA A 111 27.00 30.35 10.54
C ALA A 111 27.34 31.45 9.53
N CYS A 112 27.60 31.08 8.28
CA CYS A 112 27.87 32.05 7.23
C CYS A 112 27.65 31.45 5.84
N ASN A 113 27.47 32.30 4.83
CA ASN A 113 27.15 31.92 3.47
C ASN A 113 27.57 32.99 2.43
N ASP A 114 27.84 32.56 1.20
CA ASP A 114 28.22 33.37 0.02
C ASP A 114 27.05 33.38 -0.99
N ASP A 115 26.60 32.21 -1.45
CA ASP A 115 25.60 32.09 -2.52
C ASP A 115 24.38 31.24 -2.11
N SER A 116 23.19 31.84 -2.00
CA SER A 116 21.91 31.13 -1.80
C SER A 116 20.77 31.64 -2.70
N CYS A 117 20.67 32.95 -2.91
CA CYS A 117 19.62 33.59 -3.73
C CYS A 117 20.09 33.96 -5.15
N GLY A 118 21.11 33.28 -5.67
CA GLY A 118 21.89 33.71 -6.82
C GLY A 118 23.31 34.03 -6.37
N LEU A 119 23.71 35.30 -6.47
CA LEU A 119 24.98 35.81 -5.91
C LEU A 119 24.78 36.50 -4.55
N GLN A 120 23.67 36.20 -3.88
CA GLN A 120 23.31 36.80 -2.59
C GLN A 120 23.14 35.73 -1.54
N SER A 121 23.34 36.10 -0.28
CA SER A 121 23.46 35.14 0.81
C SER A 121 22.25 35.11 1.73
N VAL A 122 22.06 33.93 2.32
CA VAL A 122 21.11 33.65 3.40
C VAL A 122 21.83 32.85 4.48
N VAL A 123 21.61 33.19 5.75
CA VAL A 123 22.14 32.44 6.90
C VAL A 123 20.98 32.06 7.81
N ASP A 124 20.86 30.77 8.14
CA ASP A 124 20.02 30.27 9.23
C ASP A 124 20.90 29.73 10.38
N ALA A 125 20.54 30.07 11.62
CA ALA A 125 21.29 29.64 12.81
C ALA A 125 20.45 29.67 14.09
N THR A 126 20.70 28.75 15.01
CA THR A 126 20.08 28.79 16.34
C THR A 126 20.64 29.92 17.19
N VAL A 127 19.75 30.72 17.78
CA VAL A 127 20.08 31.85 18.65
C VAL A 127 19.34 31.75 19.97
N VAL A 128 19.88 32.40 21.00
CA VAL A 128 19.30 32.42 22.35
C VAL A 128 18.85 33.83 22.70
N ALA A 129 17.61 33.99 23.17
CA ALA A 129 17.08 35.27 23.61
C ALA A 129 18.00 35.95 24.63
N GLY A 130 18.31 37.22 24.40
CA GLY A 130 19.17 38.03 25.26
C GLY A 130 20.67 37.89 24.97
N ASN A 131 21.11 36.90 24.19
CA ASN A 131 22.49 36.85 23.73
C ASN A 131 22.75 37.90 22.65
N THR A 132 23.98 38.42 22.62
CA THR A 132 24.43 39.39 21.63
C THR A 132 25.28 38.68 20.58
N TYR A 133 24.99 38.98 19.33
CA TYR A 133 25.64 38.46 18.14
C TYR A 133 26.10 39.63 17.27
N MET A 134 27.08 39.37 16.40
CA MET A 134 27.49 40.30 15.36
C MET A 134 27.09 39.76 14.00
N ILE A 135 26.45 40.59 13.18
CA ILE A 135 26.11 40.28 11.79
C ILE A 135 27.09 41.03 10.90
N GLN A 136 27.82 40.28 10.08
CA GLN A 136 28.79 40.80 9.13
C GLN A 136 28.23 40.65 7.73
N VAL A 137 28.20 41.76 6.98
CA VAL A 137 27.76 41.78 5.59
C VAL A 137 28.87 42.36 4.74
N GLY A 138 29.47 41.56 3.86
CA GLY A 138 30.52 42.00 2.94
C GLY A 138 30.22 41.60 1.51
N GLY A 139 31.18 41.78 0.62
CA GLY A 139 31.08 41.33 -0.77
C GLY A 139 32.16 40.35 -1.17
N TYR A 140 31.81 39.41 -2.05
CA TYR A 140 32.74 38.44 -2.59
C TYR A 140 33.84 39.14 -3.39
N ASN A 141 35.10 38.83 -3.06
CA ASN A 141 36.29 39.49 -3.62
C ASN A 141 36.27 41.03 -3.52
N GLY A 142 35.59 41.59 -2.52
CA GLY A 142 35.47 43.04 -2.34
C GLY A 142 34.46 43.71 -3.27
N ALA A 143 33.48 42.98 -3.79
CA ALA A 143 32.30 43.58 -4.39
C ALA A 143 31.60 44.54 -3.39
N THR A 144 30.99 45.60 -3.89
CA THR A 144 30.31 46.60 -3.05
C THR A 144 28.98 47.00 -3.67
N GLY A 145 28.06 47.43 -2.82
CA GLY A 145 26.75 47.87 -3.26
C GLY A 145 25.82 48.14 -2.08
N THR A 146 24.53 48.11 -2.36
CA THR A 146 23.47 48.40 -1.40
C THR A 146 22.46 47.26 -1.40
N GLY A 147 21.85 47.00 -0.24
CA GLY A 147 20.78 46.02 -0.07
C GLY A 147 20.03 46.23 1.24
N THR A 148 19.17 45.27 1.58
CA THR A 148 18.43 45.24 2.83
C THR A 148 18.72 43.94 3.56
N LEU A 149 19.30 44.03 4.75
CA LEU A 149 19.40 42.92 5.67
C LEU A 149 18.03 42.69 6.31
N SER A 150 17.41 41.56 5.99
CA SER A 150 16.24 41.06 6.70
C SER A 150 16.70 40.18 7.86
N VAL A 151 16.27 40.51 9.08
CA VAL A 151 16.50 39.70 10.29
C VAL A 151 15.17 39.21 10.79
N SER A 152 15.02 37.89 10.92
CA SER A 152 13.87 37.28 11.57
C SER A 152 14.30 36.15 12.49
N VAL A 153 13.50 35.85 13.51
CA VAL A 153 13.71 34.70 14.39
C VAL A 153 12.40 33.93 14.45
N ALA A 154 12.43 32.67 14.04
CA ALA A 154 11.33 31.74 14.24
C ALA A 154 11.57 30.97 15.54
N ALA A 155 10.64 31.11 16.49
CA ALA A 155 10.66 30.25 17.68
C ALA A 155 10.46 28.79 17.25
N PRO A 156 11.13 27.82 17.90
CA PRO A 156 10.88 26.41 17.63
C PRO A 156 9.43 26.05 17.95
N PRO A 157 8.91 24.96 17.35
CA PRO A 157 7.59 24.46 17.70
C PRO A 157 7.50 24.10 19.18
N ALA A 158 6.29 24.10 19.75
CA ALA A 158 6.10 23.89 21.19
C ALA A 158 6.57 22.50 21.68
N ASN A 159 6.66 21.55 20.75
CA ASN A 159 7.08 20.17 20.96
C ASN A 159 8.45 19.87 20.33
N ASP A 160 9.32 20.89 20.23
CA ASP A 160 10.70 20.78 19.75
C ASP A 160 11.55 19.88 20.67
N ASP A 161 11.41 20.04 21.98
CA ASP A 161 12.14 19.22 22.94
C ASP A 161 11.35 17.95 23.30
N CYS A 162 12.03 16.80 23.43
CA CYS A 162 11.43 15.54 23.90
C CYS A 162 10.74 15.67 25.27
N ALA A 163 11.22 16.57 26.13
CA ALA A 163 10.65 16.84 27.43
C ALA A 163 9.31 17.61 27.36
N SER A 164 9.04 18.25 26.22
CA SER A 164 7.84 19.04 25.92
C SER A 164 6.95 18.38 24.86
N ALA A 165 7.16 17.09 24.58
CA ALA A 165 6.42 16.32 23.59
C ALA A 165 4.89 16.52 23.70
N GLU A 166 4.25 16.79 22.56
CA GLU A 166 2.82 17.11 22.51
C GLU A 166 1.97 15.86 22.78
N PRO A 167 1.04 15.89 23.75
CA PRO A 167 0.17 14.75 24.01
C PRO A 167 -0.90 14.61 22.93
N ILE A 168 -0.94 13.44 22.29
CA ILE A 168 -1.95 13.03 21.31
C ILE A 168 -2.53 11.66 21.71
N THR A 169 -3.70 11.32 21.18
CA THR A 169 -4.35 10.02 21.48
C THR A 169 -5.27 9.62 20.33
N GLY A 170 -5.54 8.32 20.21
CA GLY A 170 -6.45 7.79 19.20
C GLY A 170 -5.77 7.50 17.86
N GLU A 171 -6.57 7.04 16.91
CA GLU A 171 -6.23 7.06 15.49
C GLU A 171 -6.45 8.46 14.88
N GLY A 172 -5.85 8.69 13.72
CA GLY A 172 -6.12 9.86 12.90
C GLY A 172 -4.87 10.50 12.32
N VAL A 173 -5.07 11.70 11.78
CA VAL A 173 -4.02 12.50 11.13
C VAL A 173 -3.65 13.66 12.04
N PHE A 174 -2.40 13.70 12.48
CA PHE A 174 -1.83 14.69 13.40
C PHE A 174 -0.85 15.57 12.63
N ALA A 175 -1.13 16.87 12.59
CA ALA A 175 -0.25 17.82 11.90
C ALA A 175 1.04 18.03 12.70
N PHE A 176 2.14 18.24 12.00
CA PHE A 176 3.41 18.65 12.59
C PHE A 176 4.15 19.63 11.67
N ASP A 177 5.07 20.41 12.22
CA ASP A 177 5.91 21.33 11.44
C ASP A 177 7.33 21.37 12.01
N CYS A 178 8.27 20.85 11.22
CA CYS A 178 9.69 20.78 11.57
C CYS A 178 10.49 21.97 10.99
N SER A 179 9.84 22.97 10.36
CA SER A 179 10.54 24.05 9.63
C SER A 179 11.50 24.88 10.50
N SER A 180 11.17 25.04 11.77
CA SER A 180 11.95 25.82 12.75
C SER A 180 12.46 24.97 13.92
N ALA A 181 12.32 23.64 13.80
CA ALA A 181 12.71 22.70 14.83
C ALA A 181 14.23 22.59 14.96
N THR A 182 14.71 22.42 16.19
CA THR A 182 16.10 22.09 16.48
C THR A 182 16.30 20.57 16.49
N THR A 183 17.49 20.10 16.87
CA THR A 183 17.75 18.65 16.99
C THR A 183 18.19 18.33 18.40
N ASP A 184 17.36 17.63 19.17
CA ASP A 184 17.64 17.32 20.57
C ASP A 184 17.76 15.81 20.87
N GLY A 185 17.28 14.93 19.98
CA GLY A 185 17.41 13.48 20.13
C GLY A 185 18.74 12.90 19.63
N ALA A 186 19.24 11.87 20.31
CA ALA A 186 20.42 11.11 19.86
C ALA A 186 20.13 10.33 18.56
N PRO A 187 21.15 10.00 17.74
CA PRO A 187 20.96 9.12 16.58
C PRO A 187 20.45 7.74 16.97
N ASP A 188 19.50 7.19 16.21
CA ASP A 188 18.97 5.85 16.45
C ASP A 188 19.82 4.78 15.76
N ALA A 189 20.10 3.68 16.48
CA ALA A 189 20.95 2.61 15.97
C ALA A 189 20.38 1.90 14.72
N GLY A 190 19.05 1.94 14.51
CA GLY A 190 18.37 1.29 13.39
C GLY A 190 18.21 2.16 12.15
N CYS A 191 18.15 3.49 12.30
CA CYS A 191 17.80 4.40 11.20
C CYS A 191 18.75 5.60 11.05
N GLY A 192 19.70 5.79 11.98
CA GLY A 192 20.65 6.89 11.93
C GLY A 192 20.12 8.19 12.53
N PRO A 193 20.75 9.34 12.19
CA PRO A 193 20.40 10.64 12.74
C PRO A 193 19.08 11.20 12.18
N ILE A 194 18.10 11.42 13.06
CA ILE A 194 16.90 12.23 12.80
C ILE A 194 17.22 13.66 13.24
N GLY A 195 17.09 14.65 12.35
CA GLY A 195 17.38 16.06 12.67
C GLY A 195 16.20 16.98 12.37
N LYS A 196 16.17 18.17 13.00
CA LYS A 196 15.01 19.09 12.95
C LYS A 196 13.74 18.36 13.39
N ASP A 197 13.75 17.85 14.61
CA ASP A 197 12.77 16.91 15.12
C ASP A 197 11.71 17.56 16.00
N VAL A 198 10.54 16.92 16.03
CA VAL A 198 9.46 17.25 16.95
C VAL A 198 8.95 15.96 17.58
N TRP A 199 8.35 16.12 18.76
CA TRP A 199 8.01 15.00 19.62
C TRP A 199 6.53 14.96 19.99
N PHE A 200 5.97 13.76 20.06
CA PHE A 200 4.61 13.53 20.52
C PHE A 200 4.59 12.44 21.58
N VAL A 201 3.77 12.59 22.62
CA VAL A 201 3.40 11.49 23.52
C VAL A 201 2.06 10.96 23.06
N TRP A 202 2.03 9.77 22.48
CA TRP A 202 0.81 9.13 22.00
C TRP A 202 0.31 8.09 22.99
N THR A 203 -0.90 8.29 23.52
CA THR A 203 -1.59 7.28 24.34
C THR A 203 -2.34 6.32 23.41
N ALA A 204 -1.89 5.06 23.40
CA ALA A 204 -2.49 4.01 22.59
C ALA A 204 -3.93 3.70 23.04
N PRO A 205 -4.93 3.78 22.15
CA PRO A 205 -6.33 3.49 22.50
C PRO A 205 -6.69 1.99 22.42
N TRP A 206 -5.83 1.16 21.82
CA TRP A 206 -6.04 -0.28 21.63
C TRP A 206 -4.74 -1.06 21.89
N ASP A 207 -4.91 -2.34 22.19
CA ASP A 207 -3.84 -3.33 22.09
C ASP A 207 -3.70 -3.76 20.63
N GLY A 208 -2.46 -3.99 20.19
CA GLY A 208 -2.19 -4.60 18.89
C GLY A 208 -1.38 -3.75 17.95
N ALA A 209 -1.27 -4.22 16.71
CA ALA A 209 -0.43 -3.59 15.72
C ALA A 209 -0.95 -2.17 15.40
N THR A 210 -0.01 -1.24 15.27
CA THR A 210 -0.25 0.19 15.02
C THR A 210 0.66 0.58 13.89
N THR A 211 0.09 1.19 12.85
CA THR A 211 0.82 1.78 11.73
C THR A 211 0.96 3.28 11.95
N MET A 212 2.14 3.81 11.66
CA MET A 212 2.43 5.24 11.65
C MET A 212 3.06 5.61 10.32
N THR A 213 2.52 6.60 9.63
CA THR A 213 2.96 6.95 8.27
C THR A 213 2.94 8.45 8.00
N THR A 214 3.93 8.90 7.22
CA THR A 214 3.97 10.24 6.60
C THR A 214 3.82 10.17 5.08
N CYS A 215 3.59 8.97 4.53
CA CYS A 215 3.38 8.75 3.10
C CYS A 215 2.25 9.62 2.56
N ASN A 216 2.52 10.36 1.49
CA ASN A 216 1.59 11.32 0.87
C ASN A 216 1.12 12.47 1.79
N LEU A 217 1.66 12.56 3.00
CA LEU A 217 1.32 13.56 4.02
C LEU A 217 2.47 14.54 4.30
N ALA A 218 3.66 14.28 3.73
CA ALA A 218 4.79 15.19 3.70
C ALA A 218 5.37 15.32 2.27
N SER A 219 6.07 16.42 2.02
CA SER A 219 6.69 16.72 0.70
C SER A 219 8.22 16.58 0.67
N TRP A 220 8.83 16.28 1.80
CA TRP A 220 10.27 16.27 2.06
C TRP A 220 10.71 14.92 2.67
N ASP A 221 12.02 14.78 2.89
CA ASP A 221 12.66 13.55 3.36
C ASP A 221 12.46 13.36 4.88
N THR A 222 11.43 12.60 5.24
CA THR A 222 11.05 12.42 6.65
C THR A 222 11.76 11.23 7.27
N GLN A 223 11.83 11.21 8.59
CA GLN A 223 12.26 10.07 9.37
C GLN A 223 11.41 9.96 10.65
N LEU A 224 11.01 8.73 11.00
CA LEU A 224 10.14 8.42 12.12
C LEU A 224 10.79 7.43 13.09
N ALA A 225 10.56 7.61 14.40
CA ALA A 225 10.91 6.67 15.44
C ALA A 225 9.89 6.62 16.58
N VAL A 226 9.71 5.46 17.21
CA VAL A 226 8.84 5.26 18.39
C VAL A 226 9.64 4.68 19.56
N TYR A 227 9.43 5.20 20.76
CA TYR A 227 10.04 4.72 22.00
C TYR A 227 8.97 4.44 23.07
N PRO A 228 9.25 3.61 24.09
CA PRO A 228 8.41 3.56 25.28
C PRO A 228 8.44 4.91 26.00
N TRP A 229 7.30 5.40 26.50
CA TRP A 229 7.30 6.65 27.28
C TRP A 229 7.86 6.43 28.69
N GLN A 230 9.08 6.92 28.93
CA GLN A 230 9.71 6.99 30.26
C GLN A 230 10.40 8.35 30.50
N GLY A 231 10.00 9.37 29.74
CA GLY A 231 10.74 10.62 29.55
C GLY A 231 11.52 10.60 28.23
N CYS A 232 12.49 11.52 28.10
CA CYS A 232 13.37 11.56 26.94
C CYS A 232 14.16 10.25 26.77
N PRO A 233 14.34 9.75 25.54
CA PRO A 233 14.86 8.42 25.31
C PRO A 233 16.36 8.33 25.62
N GLU A 234 16.75 7.36 26.46
CA GLU A 234 18.15 7.00 26.73
C GLU A 234 18.59 5.73 25.95
N GLY A 235 17.65 5.06 25.28
CA GLY A 235 17.84 3.81 24.55
C GLY A 235 17.32 3.86 23.11
N SER A 236 17.49 2.76 22.38
CA SER A 236 17.05 2.66 20.97
C SER A 236 15.53 2.69 20.86
N ALA A 237 15.04 3.25 19.75
CA ALA A 237 13.64 3.13 19.35
C ALA A 237 13.16 1.66 19.35
N LEU A 238 11.87 1.45 19.66
CA LEU A 238 11.14 0.20 19.45
C LEU A 238 11.09 -0.14 17.96
N THR A 239 10.87 0.89 17.14
CA THR A 239 10.87 0.82 15.68
C THR A 239 11.19 2.21 15.13
N CYS A 240 11.78 2.26 13.95
CA CYS A 240 12.02 3.49 13.22
C CYS A 240 12.04 3.21 11.71
N ASN A 241 11.88 4.24 10.89
CA ASN A 241 11.99 4.16 9.43
C ASN A 241 12.31 5.54 8.83
N ASP A 242 13.11 5.58 7.77
CA ASP A 242 13.39 6.74 6.91
C ASP A 242 12.61 6.66 5.60
N ASP A 243 12.86 5.64 4.78
CA ASP A 243 12.32 5.49 3.43
C ASP A 243 11.40 4.27 3.31
N ALA A 244 10.10 4.50 3.15
CA ALA A 244 9.11 3.44 2.91
C ALA A 244 8.25 3.67 1.65
N CYS A 245 8.02 4.91 1.25
CA CYS A 245 7.14 5.27 0.13
C CYS A 245 7.77 6.40 -0.70
N GLY A 246 8.98 6.12 -1.20
CA GLY A 246 9.94 7.14 -1.62
C GLY A 246 10.66 7.68 -0.39
N LEU A 247 10.89 9.00 -0.34
CA LEU A 247 11.57 9.68 0.77
C LEU A 247 10.68 9.93 2.00
N ARG A 248 9.62 9.15 2.19
CA ARG A 248 8.67 9.32 3.30
C ARG A 248 8.65 8.05 4.11
N SER A 249 8.40 8.21 5.40
CA SER A 249 8.56 7.13 6.36
C SER A 249 7.23 6.47 6.69
N ARG A 250 7.30 5.16 6.90
CA ARG A 250 6.21 4.35 7.42
C ARG A 250 6.78 3.26 8.32
N MET A 251 6.16 3.06 9.47
CA MET A 251 6.56 2.04 10.43
C MET A 251 5.34 1.40 11.06
N ALA A 252 5.55 0.23 11.65
CA ALA A 252 4.56 -0.42 12.50
C ALA A 252 5.21 -1.04 13.73
N PHE A 253 4.44 -1.10 14.83
CA PHE A 253 4.81 -1.76 16.07
C PHE A 253 3.56 -2.20 16.83
N PHE A 254 3.74 -2.98 17.89
CA PHE A 254 2.65 -3.40 18.78
C PHE A 254 2.51 -2.40 19.93
N ALA A 255 1.35 -1.76 19.98
CA ALA A 255 0.96 -0.89 21.07
C ALA A 255 0.15 -1.66 22.11
N ALA A 256 0.22 -1.24 23.37
CA ALA A 256 -0.61 -1.75 24.45
C ALA A 256 -1.62 -0.67 24.88
N ALA A 257 -2.90 -1.02 25.00
CA ALA A 257 -3.97 -0.08 25.30
C ALA A 257 -3.69 0.68 26.61
N GLY A 258 -3.89 1.99 26.59
CA GLY A 258 -3.62 2.89 27.71
C GLY A 258 -2.13 3.10 28.03
N THR A 259 -1.22 2.59 27.19
CA THR A 259 0.23 2.85 27.31
C THR A 259 0.62 4.05 26.47
N ASP A 260 1.47 4.91 27.04
CA ASP A 260 2.05 6.05 26.35
C ASP A 260 3.32 5.65 25.59
N TYR A 261 3.44 6.14 24.36
CA TYR A 261 4.61 5.99 23.50
C TYR A 261 5.13 7.35 23.08
N LEU A 262 6.46 7.51 23.05
CA LEU A 262 7.08 8.72 22.52
C LEU A 262 7.31 8.54 21.02
N ILE A 263 6.81 9.47 20.22
CA ILE A 263 7.01 9.50 18.76
C ILE A 263 7.93 10.66 18.45
N ARG A 264 8.94 10.39 17.63
CA ARG A 264 9.87 11.39 17.08
C ARG A 264 9.70 11.46 15.58
N ILE A 265 9.58 12.68 15.06
CA ILE A 265 9.43 12.96 13.63
C ILE A 265 10.44 14.02 13.25
N GLY A 266 11.25 13.80 12.24
CA GLY A 266 12.19 14.80 11.76
C GLY A 266 12.64 14.54 10.33
N SER A 267 13.70 15.22 9.92
CA SER A 267 14.34 15.08 8.62
C SER A 267 15.50 14.11 8.65
N PHE A 268 15.67 13.36 7.57
CA PHE A 268 16.83 12.50 7.38
C PHE A 268 18.13 13.31 7.47
N ASN A 269 19.01 12.93 8.39
CA ASN A 269 20.32 13.57 8.62
C ASN A 269 20.30 15.11 8.80
N GLY A 270 19.18 15.67 9.27
CA GLY A 270 19.04 17.12 9.46
C GLY A 270 18.89 17.92 8.17
N GLY A 271 18.40 17.28 7.10
CA GLY A 271 18.18 17.88 5.79
C GLY A 271 17.04 18.93 5.74
N THR A 272 16.32 18.94 4.63
CA THR A 272 15.17 19.85 4.45
C THR A 272 14.04 19.38 5.37
N ALA A 273 13.50 20.29 6.17
CA ALA A 273 12.37 20.06 7.06
C ALA A 273 11.25 21.05 6.74
N GLY A 274 10.02 20.67 7.04
CA GLY A 274 8.84 21.46 6.67
C GLY A 274 7.58 21.03 7.41
N PRO A 275 6.41 21.57 7.01
CA PRO A 275 5.13 21.07 7.49
C PRO A 275 4.82 19.69 6.92
N GLY A 276 4.05 18.91 7.67
CA GLY A 276 3.57 17.59 7.29
C GLY A 276 2.45 17.10 8.20
N ALA A 277 2.05 15.85 8.03
CA ALA A 277 1.17 15.16 8.97
C ALA A 277 1.59 13.71 9.17
N LEU A 278 1.36 13.21 10.38
CA LEU A 278 1.50 11.83 10.79
C LEU A 278 0.11 11.20 10.83
N GLU A 279 -0.12 10.16 10.05
CA GLU A 279 -1.29 9.31 10.23
C GLU A 279 -0.93 8.14 11.15
N ILE A 280 -1.73 7.96 12.20
CA ILE A 280 -1.68 6.81 13.11
C ILE A 280 -2.96 6.01 12.89
N SER A 281 -2.82 4.73 12.58
CA SER A 281 -3.94 3.81 12.38
C SER A 281 -3.66 2.46 13.00
N GLN A 282 -4.69 1.67 13.28
CA GLN A 282 -4.51 0.29 13.69
C GLN A 282 -3.89 -0.51 12.51
N GLY A 283 -2.69 -1.03 12.70
CA GLY A 283 -2.03 -1.90 11.74
C GLY A 283 -2.56 -3.32 11.88
N GLY A 284 -2.84 -3.98 10.77
CA GLY A 284 -3.19 -5.40 10.79
C GLY A 284 -4.43 -5.73 11.61
N SER A 285 -5.57 -5.09 11.30
CA SER A 285 -6.85 -5.78 11.34
C SER A 285 -7.92 -4.99 10.59
N ALA A 286 -8.49 -5.60 9.55
CA ALA A 286 -9.77 -5.19 8.98
C ALA A 286 -10.96 -5.56 9.89
N THR A 287 -10.70 -5.94 11.15
CA THR A 287 -11.76 -6.33 12.08
C THR A 287 -12.47 -5.11 12.65
N ASP A 288 -13.65 -4.83 12.08
CA ASP A 288 -14.63 -3.98 12.72
C ASP A 288 -15.27 -4.72 13.91
N CYS A 289 -14.63 -4.65 15.08
CA CYS A 289 -15.14 -5.24 16.32
C CYS A 289 -16.50 -4.66 16.74
N ASN A 290 -16.93 -3.52 16.17
CA ASN A 290 -18.22 -2.92 16.47
C ASN A 290 -19.35 -3.50 15.60
N ASN A 291 -19.00 -4.21 14.52
CA ASN A 291 -19.94 -4.84 13.60
C ASN A 291 -19.44 -6.23 13.17
N PRO A 292 -19.35 -7.18 14.11
CA PRO A 292 -18.87 -8.52 13.80
C PRO A 292 -19.79 -9.23 12.80
N PRO A 293 -19.24 -10.03 11.88
CA PRO A 293 -20.04 -10.86 10.99
C PRO A 293 -20.84 -11.91 11.78
N PRO A 294 -22.03 -12.30 11.31
CA PRO A 294 -22.81 -13.36 11.94
C PRO A 294 -22.08 -14.72 11.90
N GLY A 295 -22.07 -15.43 13.02
CA GLY A 295 -21.36 -16.70 13.17
C GLY A 295 -19.93 -16.54 13.70
N PRO A 296 -19.21 -17.64 13.93
CA PRO A 296 -17.78 -17.60 14.26
C PRO A 296 -16.96 -17.24 13.02
N ASP A 297 -15.90 -16.45 13.18
CA ASP A 297 -15.01 -16.04 12.09
C ASP A 297 -13.56 -16.06 12.58
N VAL A 298 -12.75 -17.02 12.11
CA VAL A 298 -11.34 -17.16 12.50
C VAL A 298 -10.43 -16.55 11.44
N ILE A 299 -9.74 -15.48 11.83
CA ILE A 299 -8.67 -14.90 11.02
C ILE A 299 -7.30 -15.14 11.65
N VAL A 300 -6.25 -15.03 10.84
CA VAL A 300 -4.88 -14.88 11.35
C VAL A 300 -4.63 -13.41 11.65
N GLY A 301 -4.79 -13.00 12.90
CA GLY A 301 -4.59 -11.60 13.29
C GLY A 301 -3.12 -11.19 13.32
N ASN A 302 -2.23 -12.14 13.65
CA ASN A 302 -0.79 -11.87 13.71
C ASN A 302 0.03 -13.09 13.30
N ILE A 303 1.17 -12.83 12.67
CA ILE A 303 2.27 -13.78 12.50
C ILE A 303 3.38 -13.32 13.44
N SER A 304 3.59 -14.05 14.52
CA SER A 304 4.22 -13.55 15.74
C SER A 304 5.72 -13.83 15.83
N ASP A 305 6.16 -15.03 15.44
CA ASP A 305 7.55 -15.46 15.50
C ASP A 305 7.89 -16.54 14.45
N THR A 306 9.17 -16.87 14.32
CA THR A 306 9.70 -17.90 13.44
C THR A 306 10.71 -18.75 14.22
N LEU A 307 10.83 -20.03 13.84
CA LEU A 307 11.80 -20.94 14.46
C LEU A 307 12.48 -21.82 13.41
N GLN A 308 13.81 -21.90 13.47
CA GLN A 308 14.62 -22.85 12.70
C GLN A 308 14.91 -24.09 13.56
N TRP A 309 14.56 -25.28 13.06
CA TRP A 309 14.71 -26.54 13.80
C TRP A 309 16.01 -27.28 13.49
N GLY A 310 16.37 -27.33 12.21
CA GLY A 310 17.58 -28.01 11.74
C GLY A 310 17.49 -28.37 10.26
N THR A 311 18.61 -28.87 9.73
CA THR A 311 18.80 -29.10 8.29
C THR A 311 19.06 -30.58 8.01
N VAL A 312 18.48 -31.09 6.93
CA VAL A 312 18.74 -32.42 6.38
C VAL A 312 19.07 -32.25 4.90
N GLY A 313 20.32 -32.53 4.51
CA GLY A 313 20.79 -32.21 3.16
C GLY A 313 20.85 -30.71 2.94
N ASP A 314 20.20 -30.24 1.89
CA ASP A 314 20.06 -28.83 1.51
C ASP A 314 18.73 -28.20 1.99
N ILE A 315 17.89 -28.95 2.70
CA ILE A 315 16.59 -28.48 3.19
C ILE A 315 16.69 -28.14 4.68
N THR A 316 16.22 -26.96 5.06
CA THR A 316 16.06 -26.56 6.46
C THR A 316 14.59 -26.55 6.86
N GLY A 317 14.31 -27.07 8.06
CA GLY A 317 12.98 -27.12 8.64
C GLY A 317 12.71 -25.89 9.50
N TYR A 318 11.60 -25.20 9.21
CA TYR A 318 11.14 -24.03 9.93
C TYR A 318 9.74 -24.24 10.52
N SER A 319 9.32 -23.30 11.36
CA SER A 319 7.92 -23.08 11.70
C SER A 319 7.68 -21.59 11.96
N ILE A 320 6.42 -21.19 11.80
CA ILE A 320 5.93 -19.83 11.92
C ILE A 320 4.85 -19.85 13.00
N GLY A 321 4.94 -18.96 13.98
CA GLY A 321 3.91 -18.76 14.98
C GLY A 321 2.86 -17.77 14.51
N ALA A 322 1.63 -17.97 14.98
CA ALA A 322 0.51 -17.12 14.61
C ALA A 322 -0.51 -17.02 15.75
N THR A 323 -1.21 -15.89 15.74
CA THR A 323 -2.34 -15.60 16.63
C THR A 323 -3.63 -15.66 15.82
N ALA A 324 -4.49 -16.60 16.18
CA ALA A 324 -5.85 -16.66 15.67
C ALA A 324 -6.73 -15.65 16.40
N CYS A 325 -7.73 -15.13 15.70
CA CYS A 325 -8.71 -14.19 16.21
C CYS A 325 -10.11 -14.67 15.87
N ASN A 326 -11.00 -14.83 16.86
CA ASN A 326 -12.42 -14.96 16.58
C ASN A 326 -13.08 -13.59 16.48
N VAL A 327 -13.29 -13.12 15.27
CA VAL A 327 -13.78 -11.77 14.99
C VAL A 327 -15.28 -11.72 14.72
N GLY A 328 -15.93 -12.89 14.73
CA GLY A 328 -17.37 -13.05 14.55
C GLY A 328 -18.18 -12.80 15.83
N ASP A 329 -19.50 -12.93 15.73
CA ASP A 329 -20.44 -12.62 16.81
C ASP A 329 -20.80 -13.83 17.72
N SER A 330 -20.20 -14.99 17.47
CA SER A 330 -20.45 -16.21 18.24
C SER A 330 -19.19 -17.01 18.55
N THR A 331 -19.27 -17.83 19.60
CA THR A 331 -18.17 -18.72 20.01
C THR A 331 -18.08 -19.94 19.09
N MET A 332 -16.91 -20.56 19.02
CA MET A 332 -16.73 -21.83 18.30
C MET A 332 -15.98 -22.88 19.12
N PRO A 333 -16.20 -24.17 18.85
CA PRO A 333 -15.36 -25.25 19.35
C PRO A 333 -13.86 -25.06 19.04
N TRP A 334 -13.04 -25.50 19.98
CA TRP A 334 -11.58 -25.58 19.86
C TRP A 334 -11.10 -26.86 20.56
N GLU A 335 -11.81 -27.95 20.29
CA GLU A 335 -11.77 -29.21 21.02
C GLU A 335 -10.62 -30.09 20.50
N GLY A 336 -9.52 -30.15 21.23
CA GLY A 336 -8.30 -30.79 20.73
C GLY A 336 -8.39 -32.30 20.50
N ASP A 337 -9.37 -32.98 21.09
CA ASP A 337 -9.57 -34.42 21.01
C ASP A 337 -10.72 -34.85 20.07
N THR A 338 -11.18 -33.93 19.21
CA THR A 338 -12.18 -34.21 18.16
C THR A 338 -11.70 -33.67 16.82
N ASN A 339 -12.58 -33.58 15.81
CA ASN A 339 -12.30 -32.85 14.58
C ASN A 339 -12.86 -31.41 14.61
N HIS A 340 -13.27 -30.92 15.78
CA HIS A 340 -13.81 -29.58 15.98
C HIS A 340 -12.76 -28.62 16.58
N HIS A 341 -11.61 -28.53 15.90
CA HIS A 341 -10.51 -27.61 16.19
C HIS A 341 -9.86 -27.16 14.88
N PRO A 342 -9.16 -26.00 14.87
CA PRO A 342 -8.53 -25.54 13.64
C PRO A 342 -7.28 -26.35 13.28
N VAL A 343 -7.00 -26.40 11.98
CA VAL A 343 -5.68 -26.77 11.47
C VAL A 343 -4.94 -25.55 10.92
N ILE A 344 -3.63 -25.52 11.09
CA ILE A 344 -2.80 -24.33 10.82
C ILE A 344 -1.74 -24.67 9.77
N GLY A 345 -1.94 -24.18 8.55
CA GLY A 345 -0.98 -24.30 7.45
C GLY A 345 0.02 -23.16 7.44
N GLN A 346 1.29 -23.44 7.11
CA GLN A 346 2.36 -22.45 7.03
C GLN A 346 3.06 -22.54 5.68
N ASN A 347 3.35 -21.39 5.07
CA ASN A 347 4.02 -21.27 3.78
C ASN A 347 5.09 -20.16 3.82
N LEU A 348 6.07 -20.26 2.91
CA LEU A 348 7.06 -19.21 2.68
C LEU A 348 7.12 -18.87 1.20
N TYR A 349 7.17 -17.58 0.90
CA TYR A 349 7.23 -17.06 -0.46
C TYR A 349 8.47 -16.20 -0.67
N ARG A 350 8.93 -16.14 -1.91
CA ARG A 350 10.00 -15.27 -2.40
C ARG A 350 9.44 -14.41 -3.53
N LEU A 351 9.67 -13.10 -3.48
CA LEU A 351 9.54 -12.20 -4.63
C LEU A 351 10.92 -11.78 -5.09
N GLN A 352 11.28 -12.11 -6.33
CA GLN A 352 12.58 -11.76 -6.91
C GLN A 352 12.42 -11.43 -8.39
N HIS A 353 12.91 -10.28 -8.83
CA HIS A 353 12.85 -9.86 -10.24
C HIS A 353 11.43 -9.94 -10.85
N GLY A 354 10.40 -9.61 -10.07
CA GLY A 354 9.00 -9.71 -10.49
C GLY A 354 8.37 -11.11 -10.44
N ARG A 355 9.13 -12.14 -10.04
CA ARG A 355 8.67 -13.52 -9.86
C ARG A 355 8.21 -13.74 -8.44
N PHE A 356 6.92 -14.04 -8.26
CA PHE A 356 6.35 -14.40 -6.96
C PHE A 356 6.21 -15.91 -6.86
N GLU A 357 7.04 -16.56 -6.04
CA GLU A 357 7.15 -18.03 -5.98
C GLU A 357 6.95 -18.53 -4.54
N GLN A 358 6.22 -19.63 -4.36
CA GLN A 358 6.21 -20.37 -3.11
C GLN A 358 7.47 -21.23 -3.03
N VAL A 359 8.30 -21.00 -2.02
CA VAL A 359 9.58 -21.68 -1.80
C VAL A 359 9.53 -22.66 -0.62
N GLY A 360 8.44 -22.65 0.14
CA GLY A 360 8.25 -23.60 1.23
C GLY A 360 6.79 -23.83 1.60
N MET A 361 6.54 -25.04 2.06
CA MET A 361 5.26 -25.48 2.62
C MET A 361 5.50 -26.37 3.84
N SER A 362 4.59 -26.31 4.82
CA SER A 362 4.54 -27.24 5.95
C SER A 362 3.36 -28.21 5.83
N TRP A 363 3.39 -29.29 6.61
CA TRP A 363 2.15 -29.96 7.03
C TRP A 363 1.34 -29.06 7.98
N VAL A 364 0.10 -29.42 8.30
CA VAL A 364 -0.74 -28.59 9.17
C VAL A 364 -0.55 -28.92 10.64
N LYS A 365 -0.55 -27.92 11.50
CA LYS A 365 -0.63 -28.10 12.95
C LYS A 365 -2.09 -28.29 13.34
N HIS A 366 -2.41 -29.35 14.08
CA HIS A 366 -3.70 -29.50 14.73
C HIS A 366 -3.75 -28.69 16.03
N GLY A 367 -4.76 -27.83 16.17
CA GLY A 367 -5.08 -27.15 17.41
C GLY A 367 -5.39 -28.13 18.56
N PHE A 368 -5.21 -27.69 19.81
CA PHE A 368 -5.46 -28.52 20.99
C PHE A 368 -6.22 -27.79 22.12
N ALA A 369 -6.06 -26.47 22.20
CA ALA A 369 -6.75 -25.61 23.13
C ALA A 369 -6.69 -24.17 22.62
N SER A 370 -7.62 -23.33 23.08
CA SER A 370 -7.59 -21.89 22.86
C SER A 370 -7.21 -21.15 24.14
N ALA A 371 -6.31 -20.19 24.02
CA ALA A 371 -6.12 -19.15 25.01
C ALA A 371 -7.31 -18.18 25.04
N THR A 372 -7.33 -17.29 26.02
CA THR A 372 -8.35 -16.24 26.16
C THR A 372 -7.62 -14.90 26.21
N GLU A 373 -6.97 -14.57 25.10
CA GLU A 373 -6.17 -13.36 24.94
C GLU A 373 -7.05 -12.20 24.45
N ASP A 374 -6.85 -11.02 25.03
CA ASP A 374 -7.53 -9.77 24.67
C ASP A 374 -6.66 -9.02 23.65
N TYR A 375 -6.63 -9.52 22.41
CA TYR A 375 -5.73 -9.02 21.36
C TYR A 375 -6.47 -8.50 20.12
N CYS A 376 -7.48 -9.23 19.63
CA CYS A 376 -8.11 -8.92 18.35
C CYS A 376 -9.28 -7.95 18.48
N CYS A 377 -10.13 -8.19 19.49
CA CYS A 377 -11.24 -7.38 19.92
C CYS A 377 -11.37 -7.54 21.44
N PRO A 378 -12.21 -6.73 22.12
CA PRO A 378 -12.57 -6.99 23.52
C PRO A 378 -13.05 -8.44 23.69
N CYS A 379 -12.20 -9.27 24.31
CA CYS A 379 -12.44 -10.68 24.43
C CYS A 379 -13.58 -10.95 25.42
N ILE A 380 -14.52 -11.80 25.01
CA ILE A 380 -15.59 -12.33 25.85
C ILE A 380 -15.19 -13.76 26.25
N PRO A 381 -14.67 -13.97 27.48
CA PRO A 381 -14.14 -15.25 27.91
C PRO A 381 -15.20 -16.36 27.84
N PRO A 382 -14.92 -17.48 27.16
CA PRO A 382 -15.87 -18.59 27.05
C PRO A 382 -15.88 -19.51 28.28
N GLY A 383 -14.94 -19.31 29.23
CA GLY A 383 -14.83 -20.08 30.47
C GLY A 383 -14.22 -21.48 30.30
N SER A 384 -13.78 -21.84 29.10
CA SER A 384 -13.11 -23.10 28.77
C SER A 384 -12.11 -22.89 27.63
N GLY A 385 -10.91 -23.46 27.73
CA GLY A 385 -9.93 -23.45 26.64
C GLY A 385 -10.20 -24.49 25.53
N GLN A 386 -11.42 -25.03 25.47
CA GLN A 386 -11.91 -25.87 24.37
C GLN A 386 -12.96 -25.16 23.53
N ILE A 387 -13.13 -23.85 23.79
CA ILE A 387 -14.06 -22.99 23.08
C ILE A 387 -13.28 -21.70 22.82
N MET A 388 -13.27 -21.22 21.59
CA MET A 388 -12.77 -19.88 21.28
C MET A 388 -13.89 -18.86 21.52
N GLY A 389 -13.60 -17.88 22.38
CA GLY A 389 -14.55 -16.84 22.77
C GLY A 389 -14.75 -15.80 21.67
N VAL A 390 -15.84 -15.03 21.75
CA VAL A 390 -16.08 -13.89 20.84
C VAL A 390 -15.04 -12.80 21.10
N GLY A 391 -14.41 -12.30 20.06
CA GLY A 391 -13.34 -11.29 20.14
C GLY A 391 -12.01 -11.79 20.68
N CYS A 392 -11.95 -13.03 21.18
CA CYS A 392 -10.76 -13.57 21.82
C CYS A 392 -9.73 -14.03 20.80
N ALA A 393 -8.47 -14.05 21.27
CA ALA A 393 -7.34 -14.53 20.50
C ALA A 393 -6.68 -15.75 21.13
N ASP A 394 -5.95 -16.50 20.29
CA ASP A 394 -5.15 -17.64 20.70
C ASP A 394 -3.85 -17.72 19.90
N THR A 395 -2.72 -17.69 20.62
CA THR A 395 -1.39 -17.68 20.00
C THR A 395 -0.76 -19.08 20.03
N TYR A 396 -0.56 -19.64 18.85
CA TYR A 396 0.33 -20.78 18.64
C TYR A 396 1.71 -20.31 18.20
N TRP A 397 2.65 -20.26 19.15
CA TRP A 397 4.05 -19.92 18.88
C TRP A 397 4.72 -20.87 17.87
N ALA A 398 5.77 -20.42 17.19
CA ALA A 398 6.50 -21.21 16.21
C ALA A 398 6.96 -22.57 16.78
N GLY A 399 7.38 -22.61 18.05
CA GLY A 399 7.74 -23.87 18.73
C GLY A 399 6.61 -24.88 18.83
N LEU A 400 5.35 -24.43 19.00
CA LEU A 400 4.17 -25.29 18.99
C LEU A 400 3.77 -25.70 17.58
N ASN A 401 3.81 -24.76 16.63
CA ASN A 401 3.46 -24.99 15.23
C ASN A 401 4.44 -25.90 14.48
N GLY A 402 5.67 -26.04 14.99
CA GLY A 402 6.67 -26.96 14.46
C GLY A 402 6.79 -28.29 15.22
N ASP A 403 5.98 -28.53 16.26
CA ASP A 403 6.04 -29.77 17.03
C ASP A 403 5.38 -30.92 16.25
N GLN A 404 6.20 -31.87 15.80
CA GLN A 404 5.77 -33.00 14.99
C GLN A 404 4.81 -33.94 15.73
N GLY A 405 5.14 -34.28 16.97
CA GLY A 405 4.41 -35.27 17.77
C GLY A 405 3.25 -34.66 18.54
N GLY A 406 3.41 -33.40 18.96
CA GLY A 406 2.47 -32.72 19.84
C GLY A 406 2.40 -33.35 21.23
N TRP A 407 1.65 -32.71 22.13
CA TRP A 407 1.31 -33.24 23.46
C TRP A 407 0.13 -34.22 23.36
N GLY A 408 0.25 -35.24 22.53
CA GLY A 408 -0.80 -36.24 22.28
C GLY A 408 -1.70 -35.88 21.10
N VAL A 409 -2.41 -34.74 21.16
CA VAL A 409 -3.47 -34.42 20.18
C VAL A 409 -3.20 -33.30 19.17
N GLY A 410 -2.29 -32.37 19.50
CA GLY A 410 -1.98 -31.23 18.64
C GLY A 410 -0.62 -31.37 17.94
N GLY A 411 -0.36 -32.45 17.23
CA GLY A 411 0.87 -32.58 16.43
C GLY A 411 0.70 -32.03 15.01
N LEU A 412 1.71 -32.28 14.16
CA LEU A 412 1.62 -32.00 12.72
C LEU A 412 0.94 -33.18 11.97
N GLY A 413 0.00 -32.87 11.09
CA GLY A 413 -0.78 -33.81 10.28
C GLY A 413 -0.82 -33.42 8.78
N PRO A 414 -1.08 -34.36 7.87
CA PRO A 414 -0.96 -34.12 6.43
C PRO A 414 -2.05 -33.17 5.92
N ARG A 415 -1.70 -32.34 4.92
CA ARG A 415 -2.67 -31.45 4.23
C ARG A 415 -3.68 -32.23 3.41
N SER A 416 -3.32 -33.42 2.91
CA SER A 416 -4.21 -34.29 2.13
C SER A 416 -5.46 -34.78 2.88
N GLU A 417 -5.46 -34.73 4.21
CA GLU A 417 -6.61 -35.14 5.03
C GLU A 417 -7.60 -34.00 5.30
N ILE A 418 -7.28 -32.77 4.91
CA ILE A 418 -8.10 -31.58 5.19
C ILE A 418 -8.97 -31.24 3.98
N ASN A 419 -10.28 -31.10 4.21
CA ASN A 419 -11.14 -30.41 3.26
C ASN A 419 -11.12 -28.90 3.58
N PRO A 420 -10.47 -28.06 2.75
CA PRO A 420 -10.33 -26.63 3.00
C PRO A 420 -11.65 -25.83 2.87
N VAL A 421 -12.64 -26.36 2.16
CA VAL A 421 -13.95 -25.69 1.98
C VAL A 421 -14.83 -25.87 3.19
N THR A 422 -14.81 -27.07 3.80
CA THR A 422 -15.68 -27.39 4.94
C THR A 422 -14.95 -27.36 6.28
N GLY A 423 -13.62 -27.34 6.27
CA GLY A 423 -12.77 -27.53 7.45
C GLY A 423 -12.80 -28.94 8.04
N ASP A 424 -13.46 -29.89 7.38
CA ASP A 424 -13.53 -31.27 7.86
C ASP A 424 -12.19 -32.00 7.68
N PHE A 425 -11.86 -32.81 8.68
CA PHE A 425 -10.74 -33.75 8.63
C PHE A 425 -11.02 -34.98 9.52
N PRO A 426 -10.37 -36.12 9.26
CA PRO A 426 -10.48 -37.30 10.13
C PRO A 426 -9.79 -37.07 11.48
N PHE A 427 -10.44 -37.52 12.56
CA PHE A 427 -9.82 -37.58 13.88
C PHE A 427 -9.99 -38.98 14.53
N PRO A 428 -8.93 -39.60 15.08
CA PRO A 428 -7.50 -39.22 14.95
C PRO A 428 -7.04 -39.13 13.49
N TYR A 429 -6.19 -38.14 13.19
CA TYR A 429 -5.57 -37.98 11.87
C TYR A 429 -4.46 -39.03 11.66
N GLY A 430 -4.17 -39.39 10.40
CA GLY A 430 -3.49 -40.65 10.07
C GLY A 430 -2.07 -40.82 10.64
N THR A 431 -1.39 -39.71 10.94
CA THR A 431 0.02 -39.70 11.39
C THR A 431 0.19 -39.09 12.79
N MET A 432 -0.89 -39.03 13.57
CA MET A 432 -0.89 -38.48 14.93
C MET A 432 0.18 -39.12 15.82
N GLY A 433 0.95 -38.27 16.51
CA GLY A 433 2.05 -38.68 17.39
C GLY A 433 3.32 -39.18 16.68
N GLN A 434 3.35 -39.27 15.35
CA GLN A 434 4.55 -39.69 14.61
C GLN A 434 5.57 -38.55 14.50
N THR A 435 6.83 -38.90 14.72
CA THR A 435 8.00 -37.99 14.64
C THR A 435 9.07 -38.58 13.73
N GLY A 436 9.99 -37.73 13.27
CA GLY A 436 11.04 -38.05 12.31
C GLY A 436 12.27 -37.17 12.49
N ASP A 437 12.99 -36.92 11.40
CA ASP A 437 14.17 -36.04 11.41
C ASP A 437 13.80 -34.56 11.61
N ALA A 438 14.79 -33.66 11.47
CA ALA A 438 14.61 -32.24 11.73
C ALA A 438 13.64 -31.53 10.75
N ILE A 439 13.43 -32.07 9.54
CA ILE A 439 12.58 -31.44 8.51
C ILE A 439 11.22 -32.11 8.37
N TYR A 440 11.06 -33.34 8.89
CA TYR A 440 9.83 -34.11 8.81
C TYR A 440 8.61 -33.29 9.27
N LYS A 441 7.57 -33.22 8.41
CA LYS A 441 6.32 -32.47 8.58
C LYS A 441 6.42 -30.93 8.73
N ARG A 442 7.60 -30.37 8.98
CA ARG A 442 7.80 -28.93 9.19
C ARG A 442 7.76 -28.15 7.88
N LEU A 443 7.80 -26.82 7.96
CA LEU A 443 7.98 -25.95 6.79
C LEU A 443 9.35 -26.26 6.18
N GLN A 444 9.37 -26.92 5.02
CA GLN A 444 10.60 -27.27 4.32
C GLN A 444 10.95 -26.18 3.32
N VAL A 445 12.19 -25.67 3.37
CA VAL A 445 12.71 -24.67 2.43
C VAL A 445 14.12 -25.09 2.03
N HIS A 446 14.43 -25.05 0.73
CA HIS A 446 15.79 -25.26 0.25
C HIS A 446 16.68 -24.09 0.64
N ASN A 447 17.91 -24.37 1.08
CA ASN A 447 18.85 -23.34 1.50
C ASN A 447 19.22 -22.38 0.36
N ASP A 448 19.26 -22.90 -0.88
CA ASP A 448 19.53 -22.11 -2.08
C ASP A 448 18.44 -21.08 -2.36
N ASP A 449 17.20 -21.30 -1.89
CA ASP A 449 16.10 -20.33 -2.04
C ASP A 449 16.22 -19.12 -1.10
N LEU A 450 17.00 -19.26 -0.02
CA LEU A 450 17.24 -18.19 0.96
C LEU A 450 18.66 -17.61 0.87
N ASP A 451 19.52 -18.18 0.02
CA ASP A 451 20.89 -17.70 -0.14
C ASP A 451 20.90 -16.29 -0.75
N PRO A 452 21.40 -15.25 -0.04
CA PRO A 452 21.42 -13.88 -0.54
C PRO A 452 22.31 -13.68 -1.78
N ASP A 453 23.30 -14.55 -2.01
CA ASP A 453 24.18 -14.47 -3.18
C ASP A 453 23.49 -15.01 -4.43
N LEU A 454 22.60 -16.01 -4.27
CA LEU A 454 21.77 -16.54 -5.37
C LEU A 454 20.51 -15.70 -5.58
N ASN A 455 19.99 -15.10 -4.51
CA ASN A 455 18.70 -14.41 -4.48
C ASN A 455 18.86 -12.91 -4.24
N VAL A 456 19.80 -12.26 -4.94
CA VAL A 456 20.06 -10.83 -4.78
C VAL A 456 18.78 -10.03 -5.00
N GLY A 457 18.44 -9.15 -4.04
CA GLY A 457 17.26 -8.30 -4.09
C GLY A 457 15.93 -9.01 -3.82
N ALA A 458 15.95 -10.28 -3.41
CA ALA A 458 14.73 -11.00 -3.05
C ALA A 458 14.14 -10.52 -1.72
N THR A 459 12.82 -10.45 -1.65
CA THR A 459 12.04 -10.24 -0.43
C THR A 459 11.24 -11.48 -0.10
N TYR A 460 11.06 -11.80 1.18
CA TYR A 460 10.35 -13.01 1.61
C TYR A 460 9.08 -12.69 2.38
N PHE A 461 8.12 -13.62 2.34
CA PHE A 461 6.84 -13.46 3.02
C PHE A 461 6.44 -14.75 3.71
N ALA A 462 6.29 -14.68 5.03
CA ALA A 462 5.73 -15.74 5.85
C ALA A 462 4.20 -15.69 5.75
N GLU A 463 3.55 -16.82 5.48
CA GLU A 463 2.10 -16.94 5.40
C GLU A 463 1.61 -18.02 6.37
N VAL A 464 0.48 -17.73 7.03
CA VAL A 464 -0.22 -18.70 7.86
C VAL A 464 -1.69 -18.68 7.52
N GLN A 465 -2.31 -19.87 7.47
CA GLN A 465 -3.73 -20.08 7.24
C GLN A 465 -4.31 -20.94 8.35
N TYR A 466 -5.43 -20.51 8.94
CA TYR A 466 -6.26 -21.34 9.81
C TYR A 466 -7.41 -21.91 9.00
N VAL A 467 -7.71 -23.19 9.16
CA VAL A 467 -8.93 -23.79 8.60
C VAL A 467 -9.70 -24.40 9.76
N ASN A 468 -10.96 -23.99 9.95
CA ASN A 468 -11.83 -24.47 11.02
C ASN A 468 -13.23 -24.79 10.47
N PRO A 469 -13.86 -25.89 10.89
CA PRO A 469 -15.15 -26.31 10.34
C PRO A 469 -16.31 -25.38 10.67
N ASP A 470 -16.31 -24.75 11.85
CA ASP A 470 -17.37 -23.83 12.26
C ASP A 470 -17.25 -22.47 11.55
N ASP A 471 -16.02 -21.98 11.36
CA ASP A 471 -15.69 -20.81 10.53
C ASP A 471 -16.12 -21.01 9.06
N ALA A 472 -15.78 -22.18 8.50
CA ALA A 472 -16.17 -22.57 7.16
C ALA A 472 -17.71 -22.67 7.00
N ALA A 473 -18.39 -23.30 7.97
CA ALA A 473 -19.84 -23.42 7.98
C ALA A 473 -20.56 -22.05 8.11
N ALA A 474 -19.92 -21.07 8.74
CA ALA A 474 -20.38 -19.69 8.81
C ALA A 474 -20.18 -18.90 7.50
N GLY A 475 -19.41 -19.45 6.56
CA GLY A 475 -19.13 -18.85 5.26
C GLY A 475 -17.93 -17.91 5.26
N HIS A 476 -17.08 -17.95 6.29
CA HIS A 476 -15.97 -17.00 6.47
C HIS A 476 -14.61 -17.56 6.07
N GLY A 477 -14.50 -18.85 5.71
CA GLY A 477 -13.23 -19.52 5.37
C GLY A 477 -12.38 -18.95 4.22
N ASN A 478 -12.77 -17.86 3.57
CA ASN A 478 -11.99 -17.15 2.56
C ASN A 478 -11.20 -15.92 3.09
N ASN A 479 -11.26 -15.63 4.40
CA ASN A 479 -10.50 -14.54 5.05
C ASN A 479 -9.47 -15.06 6.09
N ASN A 480 -9.27 -16.38 6.16
CA ASN A 480 -8.58 -17.08 7.24
C ASN A 480 -7.06 -17.20 7.07
N THR A 481 -6.49 -16.46 6.13
CA THR A 481 -5.07 -16.47 5.78
C THR A 481 -4.49 -15.07 5.92
N SER A 482 -3.25 -14.97 6.39
CA SER A 482 -2.53 -13.70 6.48
C SER A 482 -1.06 -13.89 6.12
N TRP A 483 -0.39 -12.80 5.76
CA TRP A 483 1.05 -12.82 5.46
C TRP A 483 1.81 -11.71 6.18
N ARG A 484 3.11 -11.89 6.36
CA ARG A 484 4.02 -10.89 6.93
C ARG A 484 5.38 -10.92 6.22
N PRO A 485 5.95 -9.75 5.86
CA PRO A 485 7.31 -9.69 5.35
C PRO A 485 8.33 -10.36 6.25
N ALA A 486 9.36 -10.94 5.65
CA ALA A 486 10.49 -11.54 6.33
C ALA A 486 11.79 -11.31 5.56
N VAL A 487 12.90 -11.37 6.29
CA VAL A 487 14.26 -11.39 5.72
C VAL A 487 15.03 -12.57 6.30
N GLN A 488 15.99 -13.07 5.54
CA GLN A 488 16.94 -14.07 6.00
C GLN A 488 18.01 -13.43 6.89
N GLY A 489 18.36 -14.10 7.99
CA GLY A 489 19.48 -13.77 8.86
C GLY A 489 20.81 -14.28 8.30
N GLY A 490 21.84 -14.39 9.13
CA GLY A 490 23.11 -15.00 8.72
C GLY A 490 23.05 -16.53 8.70
N PHE A 491 23.79 -17.18 7.80
CA PHE A 491 23.81 -18.64 7.70
C PHE A 491 24.37 -19.29 8.98
N VAL A 492 23.52 -20.04 9.69
CA VAL A 492 23.87 -20.70 10.96
C VAL A 492 23.22 -22.07 11.05
N ASN A 493 23.93 -23.04 11.65
CA ASN A 493 23.43 -24.40 11.85
C ASN A 493 22.90 -25.09 10.58
N GLY A 494 23.47 -24.75 9.42
CA GLY A 494 23.09 -25.34 8.14
C GLY A 494 21.89 -24.71 7.45
N GLY A 495 21.36 -23.59 7.94
CA GLY A 495 20.24 -22.87 7.33
C GLY A 495 20.27 -21.37 7.58
N TRP A 496 19.24 -20.67 7.09
CA TRP A 496 19.10 -19.23 7.17
C TRP A 496 17.94 -18.88 8.11
N PRO A 497 18.17 -18.38 9.35
CA PRO A 497 17.09 -18.01 10.24
C PRO A 497 16.20 -16.96 9.58
N LEU A 498 14.89 -17.13 9.65
CA LEU A 498 13.94 -16.13 9.14
C LEU A 498 13.66 -15.09 10.23
N VAL A 499 13.70 -13.82 9.87
CA VAL A 499 13.37 -12.69 10.75
C VAL A 499 12.16 -11.97 10.17
N LEU A 500 11.05 -11.95 10.91
CA LEU A 500 9.86 -11.22 10.51
C LEU A 500 10.14 -9.72 10.53
N THR A 501 9.64 -9.02 9.52
CA THR A 501 9.75 -7.57 9.35
C THR A 501 8.37 -6.99 9.12
N ASP A 502 8.23 -5.67 9.30
CA ASP A 502 6.95 -4.95 9.17
C ASP A 502 5.80 -5.59 10.00
N TYR A 503 4.54 -5.43 9.60
CA TYR A 503 3.36 -6.01 10.26
C TYR A 503 2.61 -7.04 9.40
N THR A 504 1.79 -7.87 10.04
CA THR A 504 0.93 -8.84 9.36
C THR A 504 -0.17 -8.16 8.55
N ARG A 505 -0.23 -8.44 7.25
CA ARG A 505 -1.40 -8.13 6.42
C ARG A 505 -2.46 -9.19 6.70
N ALA A 506 -3.36 -8.86 7.62
CA ALA A 506 -4.43 -9.74 8.04
C ALA A 506 -5.40 -10.04 6.88
N THR A 507 -6.00 -11.22 6.88
CA THR A 507 -7.09 -11.65 5.98
C THR A 507 -6.74 -11.66 4.49
N GLN A 508 -5.46 -11.72 4.16
CA GLN A 508 -4.95 -11.76 2.80
C GLN A 508 -3.92 -12.89 2.66
N PRO A 509 -3.98 -13.73 1.61
CA PRO A 509 -2.87 -14.61 1.25
C PRO A 509 -1.68 -13.80 0.70
N ALA A 510 -0.47 -14.35 0.84
CA ALA A 510 0.80 -13.73 0.50
C ALA A 510 0.93 -13.30 -0.95
N ILE A 511 0.14 -13.85 -1.88
CA ILE A 511 0.10 -13.36 -3.26
C ILE A 511 -0.27 -11.87 -3.36
N HIS A 512 -0.95 -11.31 -2.36
CA HIS A 512 -1.20 -9.86 -2.27
C HIS A 512 0.08 -9.04 -2.08
N ALA A 513 1.14 -9.63 -1.51
CA ALA A 513 2.45 -9.00 -1.40
C ALA A 513 3.05 -8.68 -2.78
N TRP A 514 2.72 -9.47 -3.80
CA TRP A 514 3.18 -9.20 -5.16
C TRP A 514 2.58 -7.90 -5.71
N GLN A 515 1.27 -7.70 -5.53
CA GLN A 515 0.60 -6.46 -5.92
C GLN A 515 0.99 -5.28 -5.04
N GLU A 516 1.27 -5.51 -3.75
CA GLU A 516 1.80 -4.47 -2.86
C GLU A 516 3.18 -3.98 -3.35
N ALA A 517 4.04 -4.89 -3.84
CA ALA A 517 5.36 -4.56 -4.37
C ALA A 517 5.33 -3.98 -5.80
N ASP A 518 4.43 -4.46 -6.66
CA ASP A 518 4.20 -3.92 -8.01
C ASP A 518 2.70 -3.66 -8.23
N PRO A 519 2.24 -2.39 -8.11
CA PRO A 519 0.84 -2.01 -8.31
C PRO A 519 0.28 -2.29 -9.71
N LEU A 520 1.12 -2.64 -10.69
CA LEU A 520 0.70 -3.03 -12.04
C LEU A 520 0.38 -4.52 -12.17
N VAL A 521 0.59 -5.31 -11.12
CA VAL A 521 0.09 -6.69 -11.01
C VAL A 521 -1.43 -6.64 -10.92
N THR A 522 -2.11 -7.31 -11.85
CA THR A 522 -3.54 -7.58 -11.71
C THR A 522 -3.70 -8.78 -10.79
N LEU A 523 -4.51 -8.66 -9.74
CA LEU A 523 -4.78 -9.75 -8.80
C LEU A 523 -6.29 -9.94 -8.69
N GLU A 524 -6.79 -11.08 -9.15
CA GLU A 524 -8.21 -11.34 -9.31
C GLU A 524 -8.62 -12.60 -8.53
N PRO A 525 -9.67 -12.54 -7.70
CA PRO A 525 -10.23 -13.74 -7.10
C PRO A 525 -10.98 -14.57 -8.15
N ALA A 526 -10.89 -15.88 -8.03
CA ALA A 526 -11.59 -16.84 -8.87
C ALA A 526 -12.37 -17.83 -7.99
N ASP A 527 -13.65 -17.53 -7.80
CA ASP A 527 -14.56 -18.35 -7.00
C ASP A 527 -15.06 -19.55 -7.81
N VAL A 528 -14.89 -20.75 -7.26
CA VAL A 528 -15.43 -21.99 -7.84
C VAL A 528 -16.84 -22.18 -7.29
N PRO A 529 -17.89 -22.21 -8.14
CA PRO A 529 -19.26 -22.40 -7.68
C PRO A 529 -19.41 -23.70 -6.88
N GLY A 530 -19.97 -23.59 -5.66
CA GLY A 530 -20.19 -24.75 -4.78
C GLY A 530 -18.93 -25.28 -4.07
N ASP A 531 -17.77 -24.64 -4.25
CA ASP A 531 -16.49 -25.05 -3.71
C ASP A 531 -15.74 -23.84 -3.11
N GLY A 532 -14.42 -23.71 -3.29
CA GLY A 532 -13.59 -22.66 -2.71
C GLY A 532 -13.07 -21.62 -3.70
N ARG A 533 -11.99 -20.94 -3.33
CA ARG A 533 -11.44 -19.78 -4.06
C ARG A 533 -9.99 -19.99 -4.46
N PHE A 534 -9.64 -19.46 -5.63
CA PHE A 534 -8.28 -19.14 -6.04
C PHE A 534 -8.05 -17.63 -6.09
N PHE A 535 -6.77 -17.22 -6.13
CA PHE A 535 -6.34 -15.91 -6.56
C PHE A 535 -5.37 -16.05 -7.73
N VAL A 536 -5.59 -15.27 -8.79
CA VAL A 536 -4.73 -15.23 -9.97
C VAL A 536 -4.07 -13.86 -10.05
N GLY A 537 -2.76 -13.84 -9.87
CA GLY A 537 -1.90 -12.68 -10.12
C GLY A 537 -1.32 -12.75 -11.54
N SER A 538 -1.25 -11.64 -12.25
CA SER A 538 -0.53 -11.58 -13.53
C SER A 538 0.13 -10.24 -13.81
N ARG A 539 1.29 -10.28 -14.46
CA ARG A 539 2.09 -9.12 -14.82
C ARG A 539 2.84 -9.33 -16.13
N ALA A 540 2.72 -8.40 -17.06
CA ALA A 540 3.44 -8.39 -18.34
C ALA A 540 4.42 -7.22 -18.44
N THR A 541 5.70 -7.50 -18.68
CA THR A 541 6.77 -6.49 -18.78
C THR A 541 7.40 -6.50 -20.17
N SER A 542 7.80 -5.34 -20.68
CA SER A 542 8.44 -5.27 -22.00
C SER A 542 9.92 -5.65 -21.87
N ASN A 543 10.39 -6.52 -22.76
CA ASN A 543 11.81 -6.87 -22.87
C ASN A 543 12.63 -5.80 -23.62
N GLY A 544 11.96 -4.77 -24.16
CA GLY A 544 12.60 -3.67 -24.89
C GLY A 544 13.01 -3.99 -26.34
N ASP A 545 12.80 -5.22 -26.80
CA ASP A 545 13.13 -5.70 -28.14
C ASP A 545 11.90 -6.03 -29.01
N GLY A 546 10.71 -5.67 -28.52
CA GLY A 546 9.43 -5.98 -29.16
C GLY A 546 8.76 -7.25 -28.63
N THR A 547 9.44 -8.02 -27.78
CA THR A 547 8.84 -9.11 -27.01
C THR A 547 8.41 -8.65 -25.61
N TRP A 548 7.56 -9.45 -24.99
CA TRP A 548 7.00 -9.21 -23.66
C TRP A 548 7.12 -10.46 -22.81
N HIS A 549 7.52 -10.25 -21.56
CA HIS A 549 7.62 -11.27 -20.54
C HIS A 549 6.34 -11.29 -19.71
N TYR A 550 5.70 -12.45 -19.62
CA TYR A 550 4.49 -12.69 -18.84
C TYR A 550 4.81 -13.53 -17.62
N GLU A 551 4.48 -13.03 -16.43
CA GLU A 551 4.51 -13.76 -15.16
C GLU A 551 3.07 -13.92 -14.65
N ILE A 552 2.72 -15.13 -14.23
CA ILE A 552 1.40 -15.50 -13.71
C ILE A 552 1.61 -16.35 -12.45
N ALA A 553 0.92 -16.02 -11.37
CA ALA A 553 0.91 -16.83 -10.15
C ALA A 553 -0.53 -17.18 -9.78
N VAL A 554 -0.80 -18.45 -9.49
CA VAL A 554 -2.13 -18.94 -9.11
C VAL A 554 -2.03 -19.54 -7.72
N HIS A 555 -2.68 -18.90 -6.75
CA HIS A 555 -2.77 -19.36 -5.37
C HIS A 555 -4.13 -20.02 -5.14
N ASN A 556 -4.17 -21.28 -4.73
CA ASN A 556 -5.39 -21.93 -4.29
C ASN A 556 -5.58 -21.67 -2.80
N LEU A 557 -6.54 -20.81 -2.43
CA LEU A 557 -6.82 -20.50 -1.03
C LEU A 557 -7.60 -21.63 -0.36
N THR A 558 -8.72 -22.02 -0.96
CA THR A 558 -9.68 -22.94 -0.32
C THR A 558 -10.34 -23.94 -1.26
N SER A 559 -10.10 -23.90 -2.58
CA SER A 559 -10.77 -24.83 -3.49
C SER A 559 -10.33 -26.28 -3.24
N ALA A 560 -11.28 -27.11 -2.78
CA ALA A 560 -11.07 -28.54 -2.63
C ALA A 560 -11.06 -29.25 -3.99
N ARG A 561 -11.69 -28.64 -5.01
CA ARG A 561 -11.64 -29.14 -6.39
C ARG A 561 -10.25 -29.03 -7.01
N ALA A 562 -9.39 -28.13 -6.53
CA ALA A 562 -8.03 -27.91 -7.04
C ALA A 562 -8.00 -27.59 -8.55
N ALA A 563 -6.82 -27.30 -9.10
CA ALA A 563 -6.64 -27.11 -10.53
C ALA A 563 -5.60 -28.10 -11.09
N ASP A 564 -5.80 -28.57 -12.32
CA ASP A 564 -4.87 -29.46 -13.03
C ASP A 564 -4.46 -28.95 -14.41
N GLY A 565 -4.97 -27.79 -14.81
CA GLY A 565 -4.57 -27.10 -16.01
C GLY A 565 -4.66 -25.58 -15.89
N LEU A 566 -3.76 -24.90 -16.60
CA LEU A 566 -3.82 -23.46 -16.89
C LEU A 566 -3.70 -23.27 -18.39
N ARG A 567 -4.65 -22.58 -19.01
CA ARG A 567 -4.66 -22.31 -20.45
C ARG A 567 -4.77 -20.82 -20.73
N LEU A 568 -3.94 -20.32 -21.65
CA LEU A 568 -4.04 -18.99 -22.23
C LEU A 568 -4.26 -19.09 -23.73
N GLN A 569 -5.24 -18.36 -24.25
CA GLN A 569 -5.40 -18.19 -25.68
C GLN A 569 -4.34 -17.22 -26.22
N LEU A 570 -3.68 -17.60 -27.30
CA LEU A 570 -2.72 -16.80 -28.04
C LEU A 570 -3.31 -16.33 -29.37
N PRO A 571 -3.00 -15.09 -29.82
CA PRO A 571 -3.29 -14.70 -31.19
C PRO A 571 -2.60 -15.62 -32.18
N ARG A 572 -3.31 -15.98 -33.25
CA ARG A 572 -2.78 -16.89 -34.27
C ARG A 572 -1.49 -16.32 -34.88
N GLY A 573 -0.41 -17.09 -34.78
CA GLY A 573 0.91 -16.72 -35.29
C GLY A 573 1.81 -16.01 -34.28
N ALA A 574 1.36 -15.85 -33.02
CA ALA A 574 2.23 -15.49 -31.91
C ALA A 574 3.38 -16.48 -31.78
N SER A 575 4.58 -15.99 -31.53
CA SER A 575 5.71 -16.81 -31.12
C SER A 575 5.88 -16.73 -29.60
N VAL A 576 6.13 -17.90 -29.02
CA VAL A 576 6.36 -18.08 -27.58
C VAL A 576 7.74 -18.68 -27.37
N SER A 577 8.44 -18.20 -26.35
CA SER A 577 9.72 -18.76 -25.89
C SER A 577 9.83 -18.70 -24.38
N GLY A 578 10.82 -19.40 -23.81
CA GLY A 578 11.13 -19.28 -22.38
C GLY A 578 9.98 -19.71 -21.46
N ALA A 579 9.11 -20.61 -21.92
CA ALA A 579 8.01 -21.09 -21.11
C ALA A 579 8.55 -21.97 -19.96
N GLU A 580 8.24 -21.59 -18.73
CA GLU A 580 8.69 -22.25 -17.50
C GLU A 580 7.51 -22.46 -16.55
N PHE A 581 7.71 -23.34 -15.57
CA PHE A 581 6.79 -23.66 -14.50
C PHE A 581 7.56 -23.74 -13.18
N HIS A 582 6.96 -23.27 -12.09
CA HIS A 582 7.44 -23.48 -10.74
C HIS A 582 6.28 -23.88 -9.82
N GLY A 583 6.45 -24.96 -9.07
CA GLY A 583 5.52 -25.41 -8.03
C GLY A 583 6.23 -25.88 -6.78
N VAL A 584 5.58 -25.76 -5.62
CA VAL A 584 6.11 -26.27 -4.36
C VAL A 584 5.96 -27.80 -4.28
N ALA A 585 6.99 -28.50 -3.80
CA ALA A 585 6.95 -29.96 -3.68
C ALA A 585 6.20 -30.42 -2.42
N HIS A 586 5.33 -31.42 -2.58
CA HIS A 586 4.79 -32.20 -1.46
C HIS A 586 5.90 -33.03 -0.80
N HIS A 587 5.83 -33.19 0.52
CA HIS A 587 6.89 -33.85 1.29
C HIS A 587 6.34 -34.71 2.44
N SER A 588 7.25 -35.43 3.11
CA SER A 588 6.96 -36.19 4.34
C SER A 588 5.91 -37.31 4.19
N GLY A 589 5.69 -37.79 2.96
CA GLY A 589 4.83 -38.93 2.67
C GLY A 589 3.40 -38.57 2.27
N GLU A 590 3.14 -37.31 1.88
CA GLU A 590 1.91 -36.94 1.16
C GLU A 590 1.69 -37.86 -0.06
N PRO A 591 0.44 -38.18 -0.42
CA PRO A 591 0.12 -39.17 -1.46
C PRO A 591 0.21 -38.62 -2.89
N PHE A 592 0.63 -37.36 -3.05
CA PHE A 592 0.63 -36.64 -4.31
C PHE A 592 2.01 -36.69 -4.97
N ASP A 593 2.00 -36.76 -6.30
CA ASP A 593 3.21 -36.55 -7.09
C ASP A 593 3.77 -35.13 -6.90
N THR A 594 5.03 -34.95 -7.27
CA THR A 594 5.75 -33.67 -7.25
C THR A 594 6.29 -33.30 -8.63
N GLN A 595 5.94 -34.06 -9.67
CA GLN A 595 6.32 -33.75 -11.04
C GLN A 595 5.77 -32.39 -11.49
N ASP A 596 6.61 -31.62 -12.19
CA ASP A 596 6.23 -30.37 -12.85
C ASP A 596 5.15 -30.58 -13.91
N TRP A 597 4.35 -29.54 -14.15
CA TRP A 597 3.33 -29.57 -15.19
C TRP A 597 3.97 -29.57 -16.58
N ASP A 598 3.40 -30.37 -17.48
CA ASP A 598 3.81 -30.40 -18.88
C ASP A 598 3.38 -29.11 -19.57
N ILE A 599 4.30 -28.53 -20.35
CA ILE A 599 4.07 -27.29 -21.09
C ILE A 599 3.77 -27.61 -22.55
N HIS A 600 2.62 -27.16 -23.04
CA HIS A 600 2.18 -27.34 -24.41
C HIS A 600 1.95 -26.00 -25.08
N VAL A 601 2.83 -25.65 -26.03
CA VAL A 601 2.69 -24.45 -26.87
C VAL A 601 2.03 -24.84 -28.19
N GLY A 602 0.75 -24.48 -28.33
CA GLY A 602 -0.06 -24.68 -29.53
C GLY A 602 0.12 -23.56 -30.57
N ALA A 603 -0.69 -23.61 -31.63
CA ALA A 603 -0.69 -22.58 -32.67
C ALA A 603 -1.45 -21.30 -32.24
N ASP A 604 -2.33 -21.45 -31.26
CA ASP A 604 -3.26 -20.45 -30.75
C ASP A 604 -3.50 -20.58 -29.24
N SER A 605 -2.75 -21.43 -28.52
CA SER A 605 -2.80 -21.53 -27.06
C SER A 605 -1.42 -21.83 -26.46
N ILE A 606 -1.27 -21.51 -25.18
CA ILE A 606 -0.23 -22.09 -24.32
C ILE A 606 -0.92 -22.69 -23.10
N GLU A 607 -0.53 -23.92 -22.77
CA GLU A 607 -1.16 -24.73 -21.73
C GLU A 607 -0.08 -25.31 -20.81
N TRP A 608 -0.37 -25.31 -19.51
CA TRP A 608 0.35 -26.10 -18.52
C TRP A 608 -0.65 -27.07 -17.93
N THR A 609 -0.35 -28.36 -17.94
CA THR A 609 -1.26 -29.39 -17.46
C THR A 609 -0.52 -30.43 -16.64
N VAL A 610 -1.21 -31.09 -15.71
CA VAL A 610 -0.63 -32.25 -15.00
C VAL A 610 -0.11 -33.29 -16.00
N ALA A 611 1.10 -33.80 -15.76
CA ALA A 611 1.75 -34.75 -16.66
C ALA A 611 1.01 -36.11 -16.75
N VAL A 612 0.26 -36.46 -15.70
CA VAL A 612 -0.48 -37.73 -15.62
C VAL A 612 -1.92 -37.45 -15.17
N PRO A 613 -2.95 -37.96 -15.88
CA PRO A 613 -4.33 -37.83 -15.45
C PRO A 613 -4.62 -38.57 -14.15
N SER A 614 -5.57 -38.07 -13.34
CA SER A 614 -6.04 -38.76 -12.13
C SER A 614 -6.54 -40.18 -12.42
N GLY A 615 -6.34 -41.09 -11.46
CA GLY A 615 -6.80 -42.47 -11.55
C GLY A 615 -6.02 -43.37 -12.52
N ALA A 616 -4.88 -42.91 -13.05
CA ALA A 616 -3.99 -43.74 -13.86
C ALA A 616 -3.52 -44.98 -13.06
N PRO A 617 -3.73 -46.22 -13.56
CA PRO A 617 -3.44 -47.42 -12.79
C PRO A 617 -1.97 -47.52 -12.34
N GLY A 618 -1.77 -47.58 -11.02
CA GLY A 618 -0.44 -47.73 -10.42
C GLY A 618 0.39 -46.45 -10.32
N GLN A 619 -0.20 -45.29 -10.60
CA GLN A 619 0.42 -43.98 -10.43
C GLN A 619 -0.11 -43.29 -9.16
N PRO A 620 0.70 -42.44 -8.49
CA PRO A 620 0.20 -41.54 -7.45
C PRO A 620 -0.82 -40.56 -8.03
N GLU A 621 -1.59 -39.90 -7.15
CA GLU A 621 -2.44 -38.79 -7.59
C GLU A 621 -1.55 -37.65 -8.09
N PRO A 622 -1.91 -36.99 -9.21
CA PRO A 622 -1.03 -36.01 -9.83
C PRO A 622 -0.88 -34.75 -8.98
N ASN A 623 0.17 -33.99 -9.31
CA ASN A 623 0.55 -32.73 -8.69
C ASN A 623 -0.42 -31.59 -9.05
N ALA A 624 -1.70 -31.74 -8.75
CA ALA A 624 -2.70 -30.69 -8.92
C ALA A 624 -2.40 -29.51 -7.97
N LEU A 625 -2.78 -28.29 -8.35
CA LEU A 625 -2.67 -27.09 -7.52
C LEU A 625 -3.68 -27.16 -6.35
N ARG A 626 -3.22 -27.73 -5.22
CA ARG A 626 -4.05 -27.97 -4.03
C ARG A 626 -4.09 -26.76 -3.10
N TRP A 627 -5.02 -26.79 -2.15
CA TRP A 627 -5.22 -25.68 -1.21
C TRP A 627 -3.97 -25.30 -0.42
N GLY A 628 -3.86 -24.01 -0.13
CA GLY A 628 -2.72 -23.41 0.54
C GLY A 628 -1.41 -23.55 -0.25
N THR A 629 -1.47 -23.73 -1.59
CA THR A 629 -0.29 -23.75 -2.46
C THR A 629 -0.42 -22.78 -3.63
N THR A 630 0.72 -22.39 -4.20
CA THR A 630 0.84 -21.46 -5.32
C THR A 630 1.75 -22.02 -6.41
N PHE A 631 1.26 -22.06 -7.65
CA PHE A 631 2.07 -22.38 -8.83
C PHE A 631 2.28 -21.12 -9.67
N THR A 632 3.46 -21.03 -10.28
CA THR A 632 3.90 -19.86 -11.05
C THR A 632 4.26 -20.29 -12.46
N PHE A 633 3.85 -19.49 -13.43
CA PHE A 633 3.94 -19.76 -14.86
C PHE A 633 4.53 -18.54 -15.53
N ARG A 634 5.44 -18.76 -16.48
CA ARG A 634 6.05 -17.66 -17.21
C ARG A 634 6.42 -18.03 -18.62
N PHE A 635 6.48 -17.04 -19.49
CA PHE A 635 6.90 -17.17 -20.87
C PHE A 635 7.14 -15.79 -21.48
N ASP A 636 7.88 -15.75 -22.59
CA ASP A 636 7.98 -14.59 -23.46
C ASP A 636 7.10 -14.77 -24.69
N ALA A 637 6.48 -13.69 -25.16
CA ALA A 637 5.77 -13.66 -26.44
C ALA A 637 6.10 -12.42 -27.27
N ASP A 638 6.00 -12.52 -28.59
CA ASP A 638 6.13 -11.40 -29.54
C ASP A 638 4.83 -10.56 -29.69
N VAL A 639 3.93 -10.69 -28.72
CA VAL A 639 2.63 -10.05 -28.69
C VAL A 639 2.56 -9.16 -27.45
N VAL A 640 1.96 -7.98 -27.61
CA VAL A 640 1.75 -7.03 -26.50
C VAL A 640 0.69 -7.55 -25.51
N PRO A 641 0.74 -7.14 -24.23
CA PRO A 641 -0.28 -7.53 -23.27
C PRO A 641 -1.59 -6.75 -23.46
N VAL A 642 -2.71 -7.42 -23.17
CA VAL A 642 -4.05 -6.85 -23.04
C VAL A 642 -4.71 -7.39 -21.78
N ASP A 643 -5.75 -6.70 -21.31
CA ASP A 643 -6.69 -7.28 -20.34
C ASP A 643 -7.55 -8.32 -21.05
N GLY A 644 -7.33 -9.59 -20.72
CA GLY A 644 -8.08 -10.72 -21.26
C GLY A 644 -8.43 -11.73 -20.17
N THR A 645 -8.60 -12.98 -20.57
CA THR A 645 -8.89 -14.08 -19.65
C THR A 645 -7.95 -15.25 -19.86
N LEU A 646 -7.65 -15.94 -18.77
CA LEU A 646 -7.06 -17.27 -18.77
C LEU A 646 -8.05 -18.27 -18.17
N ASP A 647 -7.87 -19.54 -18.48
CA ASP A 647 -8.72 -20.63 -18.01
C ASP A 647 -7.94 -21.47 -16.99
N LEU A 648 -8.56 -21.73 -15.84
CA LEU A 648 -8.10 -22.70 -14.86
C LEU A 648 -8.96 -23.95 -14.98
N ASP A 649 -8.37 -25.05 -15.44
CA ASP A 649 -9.04 -26.35 -15.50
C ASP A 649 -9.06 -26.96 -14.09
N LEU A 650 -10.25 -27.38 -13.64
CA LEU A 650 -10.47 -27.89 -12.29
C LEU A 650 -10.22 -29.41 -12.22
N PHE A 651 -9.41 -29.81 -11.26
CA PHE A 651 -8.97 -31.20 -11.12
C PHE A 651 -10.12 -32.16 -10.75
N ALA A 652 -10.88 -31.83 -9.70
CA ALA A 652 -12.01 -32.65 -9.29
C ALA A 652 -13.30 -32.21 -10.02
N PRO A 653 -14.14 -33.16 -10.46
CA PRO A 653 -15.38 -32.85 -11.16
C PRO A 653 -16.36 -32.12 -10.25
N GLY A 654 -17.13 -31.21 -10.83
CA GLY A 654 -18.19 -30.50 -10.13
C GLY A 654 -19.47 -31.32 -9.93
N GLY A 655 -20.41 -30.75 -9.19
CA GLY A 655 -21.80 -31.20 -9.18
C GLY A 655 -22.47 -31.09 -10.55
N ALA A 656 -23.65 -31.70 -10.70
CA ALA A 656 -24.37 -31.66 -11.97
C ALA A 656 -24.71 -30.22 -12.39
N GLY A 657 -24.08 -29.74 -13.47
CA GLY A 657 -24.25 -28.40 -14.02
C GLY A 657 -23.25 -27.35 -13.51
N GLU A 658 -22.32 -27.74 -12.64
CA GLU A 658 -21.18 -26.90 -12.25
C GLU A 658 -20.08 -26.97 -13.33
N PRO A 659 -19.33 -25.88 -13.55
CA PRO A 659 -18.28 -25.87 -14.57
C PRO A 659 -17.06 -26.68 -14.13
N ASP A 660 -16.33 -27.22 -15.11
CA ASP A 660 -15.05 -27.91 -14.93
C ASP A 660 -13.84 -26.97 -15.19
N GLU A 661 -14.10 -25.70 -15.48
CA GLU A 661 -13.09 -24.67 -15.67
C GLU A 661 -13.56 -23.33 -15.05
N VAL A 662 -12.61 -22.48 -14.67
CA VAL A 662 -12.87 -21.10 -14.21
C VAL A 662 -12.12 -20.12 -15.09
N HIS A 663 -12.84 -19.14 -15.64
CA HIS A 663 -12.26 -18.06 -16.43
C HIS A 663 -11.88 -16.88 -15.52
N VAL A 664 -10.61 -16.48 -15.55
CA VAL A 664 -10.09 -15.42 -14.67
C VAL A 664 -9.45 -14.32 -15.49
N ARG A 665 -9.67 -13.06 -15.09
CA ARG A 665 -9.06 -11.92 -15.75
C ARG A 665 -7.55 -11.90 -15.49
N ALA A 666 -6.79 -11.59 -16.53
CA ALA A 666 -5.34 -11.51 -16.46
C ALA A 666 -4.79 -10.63 -17.60
N GLN A 667 -3.53 -10.19 -17.45
CA GLN A 667 -2.72 -9.66 -18.53
C GLN A 667 -2.27 -10.83 -19.40
N VAL A 668 -2.80 -10.90 -20.62
CA VAL A 668 -2.55 -12.00 -21.56
C VAL A 668 -2.02 -11.47 -22.90
N PRO A 669 -1.31 -12.27 -23.71
CA PRO A 669 -0.95 -11.91 -25.08
C PRO A 669 -2.19 -11.61 -25.91
N GLY A 670 -2.29 -10.41 -26.49
CA GLY A 670 -3.44 -10.05 -27.32
C GLY A 670 -3.21 -8.91 -28.29
N THR A 671 -4.11 -8.76 -29.25
CA THR A 671 -4.00 -7.80 -30.36
C THR A 671 -4.71 -6.45 -30.08
N GLY A 672 -5.01 -6.15 -28.82
CA GLY A 672 -5.72 -4.93 -28.41
C GLY A 672 -7.24 -4.95 -28.63
N CYS A 673 -7.83 -6.09 -29.01
CA CYS A 673 -9.29 -6.25 -29.05
C CYS A 673 -9.81 -6.35 -27.60
N ALA A 674 -10.54 -5.35 -27.10
CA ALA A 674 -11.06 -5.36 -25.74
C ALA A 674 -12.56 -5.14 -25.72
N VAL A 675 -13.31 -5.98 -25.01
CA VAL A 675 -14.75 -5.79 -24.79
C VAL A 675 -15.04 -5.91 -23.31
N SER A 676 -15.65 -4.87 -22.72
CA SER A 676 -16.04 -4.87 -21.31
C SER A 676 -17.44 -4.32 -21.12
N THR A 677 -18.20 -4.88 -20.17
CA THR A 677 -19.48 -4.34 -19.74
C THR A 677 -19.27 -3.18 -18.76
N TYR A 678 -20.13 -2.17 -18.84
CA TYR A 678 -20.14 -1.05 -17.91
C TYR A 678 -21.56 -0.51 -17.75
N CYS A 679 -21.74 0.34 -16.73
CA CYS A 679 -23.04 0.87 -16.33
C CYS A 679 -23.98 -0.19 -15.72
N THR A 680 -24.93 0.27 -14.91
CA THR A 680 -25.89 -0.59 -14.22
C THR A 680 -27.28 -0.39 -14.82
N ALA A 681 -27.87 -1.47 -15.32
CA ALA A 681 -29.26 -1.50 -15.75
C ALA A 681 -30.21 -1.46 -14.55
N LEU A 682 -31.38 -0.86 -14.72
CA LEU A 682 -32.47 -0.93 -13.73
C LEU A 682 -33.48 -2.00 -14.17
N ALA A 683 -34.18 -2.58 -13.20
CA ALA A 683 -35.22 -3.58 -13.46
C ALA A 683 -36.30 -3.02 -14.40
N ASN A 684 -36.79 -3.87 -15.31
CA ASN A 684 -37.91 -3.56 -16.21
C ASN A 684 -39.13 -4.46 -15.92
N SER A 685 -40.21 -4.33 -16.68
CA SER A 685 -41.45 -5.12 -16.45
C SER A 685 -41.28 -6.64 -16.53
N SER A 686 -40.18 -7.16 -17.08
CA SER A 686 -39.85 -8.59 -17.01
C SER A 686 -39.42 -9.06 -15.60
N GLY A 687 -39.19 -8.13 -14.67
CA GLY A 687 -38.72 -8.42 -13.31
C GLY A 687 -37.20 -8.48 -13.15
N ALA A 688 -36.44 -8.33 -14.24
CA ALA A 688 -34.97 -8.30 -14.23
C ALA A 688 -34.41 -7.07 -14.96
N PRO A 689 -33.17 -6.64 -14.67
CA PRO A 689 -32.48 -5.65 -15.49
C PRO A 689 -32.10 -6.22 -16.86
N ALA A 690 -32.22 -5.41 -17.92
CA ALA A 690 -31.84 -5.82 -19.26
C ALA A 690 -30.30 -5.88 -19.39
N ALA A 691 -29.77 -6.98 -19.92
CA ALA A 691 -28.33 -7.25 -19.99
C ALA A 691 -27.86 -7.34 -21.45
N ILE A 692 -26.91 -6.48 -21.84
CA ILE A 692 -26.23 -6.49 -23.14
C ILE A 692 -25.03 -7.43 -23.12
N SER A 693 -24.80 -8.14 -24.22
CA SER A 693 -23.65 -9.02 -24.43
C SER A 693 -23.28 -9.06 -25.92
N TYR A 694 -22.33 -9.89 -26.29
CA TYR A 694 -21.92 -10.05 -27.67
C TYR A 694 -21.51 -11.50 -27.98
N THR A 695 -21.42 -11.82 -29.27
CA THR A 695 -20.75 -13.01 -29.82
C THR A 695 -19.88 -12.59 -31.00
N GLY A 696 -18.91 -13.43 -31.41
CA GLY A 696 -17.94 -13.08 -32.45
C GLY A 696 -16.73 -12.33 -31.90
N SER A 697 -16.02 -11.58 -32.74
CA SER A 697 -14.78 -10.87 -32.37
C SER A 697 -14.85 -9.37 -32.65
N ALA A 698 -14.10 -8.56 -31.89
CA ALA A 698 -13.96 -7.12 -32.15
C ALA A 698 -12.98 -6.80 -33.30
N SER A 699 -12.66 -7.78 -34.16
CA SER A 699 -11.79 -7.58 -35.33
C SER A 699 -12.56 -6.94 -36.48
N ILE A 700 -12.01 -5.87 -37.02
CA ILE A 700 -12.53 -5.20 -38.22
C ILE A 700 -12.42 -6.13 -39.43
N ALA A 701 -11.30 -6.84 -39.58
CA ALA A 701 -11.09 -7.82 -40.65
C ALA A 701 -12.05 -9.02 -40.58
N ALA A 702 -12.35 -9.52 -39.37
CA ALA A 702 -13.26 -10.66 -39.21
C ALA A 702 -14.72 -10.30 -39.55
N ASN A 703 -15.14 -9.07 -39.24
CA ASN A 703 -16.49 -8.56 -39.50
C ASN A 703 -17.61 -9.49 -39.00
N ASP A 704 -17.45 -10.05 -37.80
CA ASP A 704 -18.34 -11.06 -37.23
C ASP A 704 -18.95 -10.67 -35.86
N PHE A 705 -18.78 -9.42 -35.42
CA PHE A 705 -19.28 -8.95 -34.14
C PHE A 705 -20.81 -8.86 -34.11
N VAL A 706 -21.46 -9.58 -33.20
CA VAL A 706 -22.91 -9.59 -33.02
C VAL A 706 -23.28 -9.10 -31.63
N LEU A 707 -24.03 -8.00 -31.57
CA LEU A 707 -24.63 -7.50 -30.33
C LEU A 707 -25.81 -8.38 -29.93
N GLN A 708 -25.95 -8.64 -28.63
CA GLN A 708 -27.06 -9.36 -28.04
C GLN A 708 -27.58 -8.63 -26.81
N VAL A 709 -28.87 -8.80 -26.52
CA VAL A 709 -29.48 -8.27 -25.30
C VAL A 709 -30.57 -9.22 -24.82
N ARG A 710 -30.65 -9.42 -23.51
CA ARG A 710 -31.64 -10.31 -22.85
C ARG A 710 -32.39 -9.62 -21.72
N ALA A 711 -33.36 -10.34 -21.16
CA ALA A 711 -34.22 -9.90 -20.06
C ALA A 711 -35.04 -8.64 -20.41
N LEU A 712 -35.60 -8.63 -21.63
CA LEU A 712 -36.44 -7.56 -22.13
C LEU A 712 -37.94 -7.91 -22.02
N PRO A 713 -38.82 -6.91 -21.93
CA PRO A 713 -40.26 -7.11 -22.08
C PRO A 713 -40.57 -7.77 -23.45
N LEU A 714 -41.55 -8.68 -23.46
CA LEU A 714 -41.86 -9.48 -24.65
C LEU A 714 -42.58 -8.66 -25.73
N ASN A 715 -42.25 -8.94 -27.00
CA ASN A 715 -42.85 -8.32 -28.19
C ASN A 715 -42.85 -6.78 -28.16
N GLN A 716 -41.76 -6.20 -27.67
CA GLN A 716 -41.57 -4.75 -27.60
C GLN A 716 -40.53 -4.29 -28.62
N PRO A 717 -40.69 -3.11 -29.24
CA PRO A 717 -39.66 -2.58 -30.11
C PRO A 717 -38.50 -1.99 -29.30
N GLY A 718 -37.28 -2.22 -29.79
CA GLY A 718 -36.05 -1.68 -29.23
C GLY A 718 -35.01 -1.36 -30.30
N ILE A 719 -33.90 -0.75 -29.90
CA ILE A 719 -32.85 -0.29 -30.81
C ILE A 719 -31.49 -0.30 -30.11
N PHE A 720 -30.49 -0.87 -30.79
CA PHE A 720 -29.09 -0.68 -30.41
C PHE A 720 -28.60 0.67 -30.91
N TYR A 721 -27.74 1.29 -30.12
CA TYR A 721 -27.08 2.53 -30.51
C TYR A 721 -25.69 2.61 -29.90
N TYR A 722 -24.82 3.40 -30.53
CA TYR A 722 -23.43 3.55 -30.11
C TYR A 722 -22.87 4.95 -30.32
N GLY A 723 -21.80 5.27 -29.59
CA GLY A 723 -21.07 6.54 -29.66
C GLY A 723 -19.67 6.39 -29.06
N ALA A 724 -18.86 7.45 -29.12
CA ALA A 724 -17.47 7.43 -28.61
C ALA A 724 -17.30 8.00 -27.20
N GLY A 725 -18.37 8.46 -26.55
CA GLY A 725 -18.30 8.95 -25.18
C GLY A 725 -19.10 8.08 -24.23
N GLN A 726 -18.63 7.97 -22.99
CA GLN A 726 -19.44 7.48 -21.88
C GLN A 726 -20.17 8.64 -21.20
N THR A 727 -21.28 8.34 -20.54
CA THR A 727 -21.98 9.25 -19.63
C THR A 727 -22.77 8.40 -18.64
N LYS A 728 -23.50 9.02 -17.71
CA LYS A 728 -24.52 8.35 -16.92
C LYS A 728 -25.58 9.39 -16.57
N VAL A 729 -26.61 9.47 -17.40
CA VAL A 729 -27.70 10.41 -17.21
C VAL A 729 -29.03 9.66 -17.07
N PRO A 730 -29.86 10.00 -16.08
CA PRO A 730 -31.21 9.45 -15.99
C PRO A 730 -31.97 9.68 -17.31
N PHE A 731 -32.53 8.61 -17.87
CA PHE A 731 -33.23 8.67 -19.15
C PHE A 731 -34.31 7.58 -19.19
N GLY A 732 -35.58 7.99 -19.22
CA GLY A 732 -36.69 7.07 -19.06
C GLY A 732 -36.72 6.47 -17.65
N ASN A 733 -36.97 5.17 -17.57
CA ASN A 733 -36.91 4.43 -16.30
C ASN A 733 -35.49 3.94 -15.94
N GLY A 734 -34.49 4.24 -16.79
CA GLY A 734 -33.12 3.74 -16.68
C GLY A 734 -32.06 4.84 -16.76
N ASN A 735 -30.82 4.43 -17.07
CA ASN A 735 -29.70 5.33 -17.28
C ASN A 735 -29.20 5.24 -18.73
N ARG A 736 -29.05 6.38 -19.41
CA ARG A 736 -28.31 6.44 -20.66
C ARG A 736 -26.82 6.55 -20.34
N CYS A 737 -26.05 5.57 -20.80
CA CYS A 737 -24.63 5.43 -20.46
C CYS A 737 -23.70 5.70 -21.65
N VAL A 738 -24.28 5.84 -22.85
CA VAL A 738 -23.57 6.17 -24.08
C VAL A 738 -23.86 7.63 -24.46
N SER A 739 -22.82 8.39 -24.78
CA SER A 739 -22.89 9.76 -25.29
C SER A 739 -22.24 9.85 -26.68
N PRO A 740 -22.55 10.92 -27.46
CA PRO A 740 -22.03 11.06 -28.82
C PRO A 740 -20.49 11.16 -28.90
N GLY A 741 -19.82 11.60 -27.83
CA GLY A 741 -18.41 11.97 -27.87
C GLY A 741 -18.12 12.99 -28.99
N GLY A 742 -16.92 12.91 -29.59
CA GLY A 742 -16.51 13.76 -30.71
C GLY A 742 -17.02 13.31 -32.09
N VAL A 743 -17.61 12.12 -32.20
CA VAL A 743 -17.95 11.49 -33.50
C VAL A 743 -19.45 11.46 -33.80
N GLY A 744 -20.31 11.46 -32.77
CA GLY A 744 -21.76 11.39 -32.92
C GLY A 744 -22.38 10.17 -32.24
N LEU A 745 -23.72 10.13 -32.23
CA LEU A 745 -24.51 9.02 -31.71
C LEU A 745 -25.24 8.34 -32.88
N PHE A 746 -25.00 7.05 -33.06
CA PHE A 746 -25.46 6.29 -34.22
C PHE A 746 -26.47 5.24 -33.78
N ARG A 747 -27.55 5.11 -34.55
CA ARG A 747 -28.66 4.20 -34.24
C ARG A 747 -28.69 3.09 -35.29
N LEU A 748 -28.73 1.85 -34.83
CA LEU A 748 -28.89 0.67 -35.68
C LEU A 748 -30.38 0.47 -36.01
N PRO A 749 -30.73 -0.38 -36.99
CA PRO A 749 -32.13 -0.66 -37.31
C PRO A 749 -32.94 -1.11 -36.07
N PRO A 750 -34.23 -0.74 -35.99
CA PRO A 750 -35.10 -1.18 -34.89
C PRO A 750 -35.32 -2.69 -34.94
N LEU A 751 -35.41 -3.30 -33.76
CA LEU A 751 -35.64 -4.73 -33.55
C LEU A 751 -36.90 -4.95 -32.70
N ASP A 752 -37.47 -6.15 -32.82
CA ASP A 752 -38.53 -6.64 -31.95
C ASP A 752 -37.91 -7.65 -30.97
N THR A 753 -38.21 -7.53 -29.68
CA THR A 753 -37.70 -8.43 -28.63
C THR A 753 -38.33 -9.82 -28.63
N GLY A 754 -39.37 -10.00 -29.45
CA GLY A 754 -40.03 -11.27 -29.69
C GLY A 754 -40.62 -11.91 -28.43
N SER A 755 -41.01 -13.17 -28.57
CA SER A 755 -41.59 -13.95 -27.48
C SER A 755 -40.57 -14.44 -26.45
N SER A 756 -39.27 -14.29 -26.70
CA SER A 756 -38.18 -14.70 -25.80
C SER A 756 -37.60 -13.55 -24.99
N GLY A 757 -37.98 -12.29 -25.26
CA GLY A 757 -37.45 -11.12 -24.54
C GLY A 757 -35.96 -10.89 -24.82
N GLN A 758 -35.54 -11.15 -26.07
CA GLN A 758 -34.15 -11.03 -26.52
C GLN A 758 -34.10 -10.38 -27.90
N ALA A 759 -33.01 -9.66 -28.18
CA ALA A 759 -32.74 -9.11 -29.50
C ALA A 759 -31.26 -9.25 -29.83
N SER A 760 -30.93 -9.41 -31.12
CA SER A 760 -29.55 -9.47 -31.59
C SER A 760 -29.36 -8.69 -32.89
N HIS A 761 -28.15 -8.17 -33.09
CA HIS A 761 -27.79 -7.42 -34.28
C HIS A 761 -26.34 -7.70 -34.67
N ALA A 762 -26.13 -8.29 -35.84
CA ALA A 762 -24.80 -8.42 -36.44
C ALA A 762 -24.36 -7.04 -36.95
N LEU A 763 -23.18 -6.58 -36.51
CA LEU A 763 -22.57 -5.38 -37.06
C LEU A 763 -21.97 -5.71 -38.42
N ASP A 764 -22.14 -4.79 -39.37
CA ASP A 764 -21.44 -4.82 -40.65
C ASP A 764 -20.52 -3.60 -40.71
N ASN A 765 -19.23 -3.83 -40.47
CA ASN A 765 -18.18 -2.81 -40.48
C ASN A 765 -18.05 -2.13 -41.85
N THR A 766 -18.57 -2.74 -42.91
CA THR A 766 -18.54 -2.20 -44.27
C THR A 766 -19.75 -1.31 -44.59
N ASN A 767 -20.79 -1.33 -43.76
CA ASN A 767 -22.06 -0.65 -44.02
C ASN A 767 -22.63 0.02 -42.74
N PRO A 768 -21.97 1.06 -42.21
CA PRO A 768 -22.45 1.76 -41.03
C PRO A 768 -23.75 2.54 -41.32
N PRO A 769 -24.58 2.86 -40.29
CA PRO A 769 -25.83 3.60 -40.47
C PRO A 769 -25.66 4.97 -41.15
N VAL A 770 -24.51 5.60 -40.92
CA VAL A 770 -24.02 6.80 -41.60
C VAL A 770 -22.49 6.74 -41.69
N PRO A 771 -21.83 7.43 -42.64
CA PRO A 771 -20.37 7.36 -42.80
C PRO A 771 -19.57 7.72 -41.54
N ALA A 772 -20.04 8.67 -40.74
CA ALA A 772 -19.37 9.05 -39.48
C ALA A 772 -19.43 7.96 -38.39
N GLY A 773 -20.31 6.97 -38.54
CA GLY A 773 -20.45 5.84 -37.63
C GLY A 773 -19.58 4.64 -38.01
N GLN A 774 -18.68 4.78 -38.98
CA GLN A 774 -17.77 3.71 -39.37
C GLN A 774 -16.91 3.27 -38.18
N LEU A 775 -16.76 1.95 -38.05
CA LEU A 775 -15.91 1.30 -37.07
C LEU A 775 -14.57 1.00 -37.76
N ILE A 776 -13.46 1.50 -37.19
CA ILE A 776 -12.12 1.25 -37.71
C ILE A 776 -11.20 0.68 -36.62
N ALA A 777 -10.10 0.07 -37.03
CA ALA A 777 -9.14 -0.50 -36.10
C ALA A 777 -8.54 0.61 -35.21
N GLY A 778 -8.42 0.34 -33.91
CA GLY A 778 -8.02 1.29 -32.87
C GLY A 778 -9.16 2.14 -32.31
N ASP A 779 -10.39 2.06 -32.85
CA ASP A 779 -11.53 2.77 -32.26
C ASP A 779 -12.03 2.08 -31.00
N THR A 780 -12.26 2.88 -29.94
CA THR A 780 -13.15 2.50 -28.85
C THR A 780 -14.56 3.07 -29.09
N ARG A 781 -15.58 2.23 -28.94
CA ARG A 781 -17.00 2.60 -29.05
C ARG A 781 -17.80 2.00 -27.91
N HIS A 782 -18.87 2.68 -27.54
CA HIS A 782 -19.77 2.23 -26.49
C HIS A 782 -21.16 1.93 -27.03
N PHE A 783 -21.71 0.76 -26.71
CA PHE A 783 -23.00 0.26 -27.20
C PHE A 783 -24.00 0.13 -26.06
N GLN A 784 -25.27 0.45 -26.31
CA GLN A 784 -26.36 0.25 -25.36
C GLN A 784 -27.66 -0.04 -26.11
N PHE A 785 -28.59 -0.74 -25.46
CA PHE A 785 -29.92 -1.02 -26.01
C PHE A 785 -30.99 -0.17 -25.32
N TRP A 786 -31.85 0.47 -26.12
CA TRP A 786 -33.07 1.13 -25.66
C TRP A 786 -34.28 0.28 -26.06
N PHE A 787 -35.29 0.17 -25.19
CA PHE A 787 -36.48 -0.63 -25.48
C PHE A 787 -37.76 -0.03 -24.88
N ARG A 788 -38.90 -0.27 -25.54
CA ARG A 788 -40.23 0.03 -25.00
C ARG A 788 -40.53 -0.86 -23.80
N ASP A 789 -41.13 -0.26 -22.78
CA ASP A 789 -41.56 -0.95 -21.58
C ASP A 789 -42.85 -0.30 -21.03
N PRO A 790 -44.00 -0.51 -21.71
CA PRO A 790 -45.26 0.13 -21.31
C PRO A 790 -45.76 -0.35 -19.94
N ASP A 791 -45.49 -1.61 -19.59
CA ASP A 791 -45.94 -2.24 -18.35
C ASP A 791 -45.03 -1.90 -17.15
N GLY A 792 -43.82 -1.40 -17.40
CA GLY A 792 -42.90 -0.93 -16.36
C GLY A 792 -43.29 0.41 -15.72
N GLY A 793 -44.37 1.05 -16.20
CA GLY A 793 -44.82 2.36 -15.71
C GLY A 793 -43.87 3.51 -16.06
N GLY A 794 -44.08 4.68 -15.47
CA GLY A 794 -43.20 5.84 -15.67
C GLY A 794 -43.12 6.32 -17.12
N ALA A 795 -41.92 6.35 -17.69
CA ALA A 795 -41.65 6.88 -19.03
C ALA A 795 -42.06 5.93 -20.18
N GLY A 796 -42.45 4.68 -19.88
CA GLY A 796 -42.85 3.68 -20.87
C GLY A 796 -41.69 3.12 -21.71
N PHE A 797 -40.45 3.30 -21.26
CA PHE A 797 -39.24 2.75 -21.87
C PHE A 797 -38.10 2.67 -20.84
N ASN A 798 -37.14 1.77 -21.10
CA ASN A 798 -35.98 1.53 -20.25
C ASN A 798 -34.72 1.22 -21.10
N LEU A 799 -33.57 1.02 -20.46
CA LEU A 799 -32.27 0.76 -21.10
C LEU A 799 -31.56 -0.43 -20.47
N SER A 800 -30.75 -1.12 -21.27
CA SER A 800 -29.78 -2.11 -20.78
C SER A 800 -28.60 -1.45 -20.07
N ASP A 801 -27.71 -2.25 -19.50
CA ASP A 801 -26.30 -1.89 -19.29
C ASP A 801 -25.60 -1.67 -20.66
N ALA A 802 -24.31 -1.36 -20.66
CA ALA A 802 -23.59 -0.94 -21.85
C ALA A 802 -22.29 -1.75 -22.07
N LEU A 803 -21.84 -1.83 -23.33
CA LEU A 803 -20.54 -2.42 -23.70
C LEU A 803 -19.57 -1.32 -24.11
N THR A 804 -18.32 -1.42 -23.68
CA THR A 804 -17.18 -0.74 -24.30
C THR A 804 -16.46 -1.74 -25.19
N VAL A 805 -16.23 -1.39 -26.44
CA VAL A 805 -15.58 -2.24 -27.45
C VAL A 805 -14.44 -1.45 -28.09
N THR A 806 -13.21 -1.95 -27.96
CA THR A 806 -12.05 -1.50 -28.72
C THR A 806 -11.84 -2.43 -29.90
N PHE A 807 -12.03 -1.90 -31.11
CA PHE A 807 -11.92 -2.64 -32.36
C PHE A 807 -10.46 -2.78 -32.77
N CYS A 808 -10.07 -3.97 -33.18
CA CYS A 808 -8.72 -4.29 -33.64
C CYS A 808 -8.71 -4.56 -35.16
N PRO A 809 -7.54 -4.58 -35.82
CA PRO A 809 -7.42 -4.82 -37.26
C PRO A 809 -8.22 -6.01 -37.78
#